data_AF-A0A1G5ZWA1-F1
#
_entry.id   AF-A0A1G5ZWA1-F1
#
_cell.length_a   1.000
_cell.length_b   1.000
_cell.length_c   1.000
_cell.angle_alpha   90.00
_cell.angle_beta   90.00
_cell.angle_gamma   90.00
#
_symmetry.space_group_name_H-M   'P 1'
#
loop_
_entity.id
_entity.type
_entity.pdbx_description
1 polymer ?
#
loop_
_entity_poly.entity_id
_entity_poly.type
_entity_poly.pdbx_seq_one_letter_code
_entity_poly.pdbx_strand_id
1 'polypeptide(L)'
;MTSGKRLCLNMIVKNEMANLQRCLGAVVDHIDCWVIGDTGSTDGTQAFIKSFFAARNLPGELHEFPFHNFEQARNAALDHAYASPLAYDYLLFDDADMELMVEDRGFREGLDGPGYRLLQRSDSGLAYWNTRLARRDAGARYRGVTHEYLDVPGGVQELRSAWYKDHASGSNRVDKFERDIKLLLEALEKDPENHRYWFYLAQSYRDAGRTAEAAVAYAKRAEMGGWNEEAWNARLEEARCLRKLGDDAGFISQALAAFDQRPQRAEPLYDLARFYREKGMNDASVLFSEAGLAIKRPEQDILFLEDFVYTTGLREEYAIAANYARDPVRKDRGFATCNWLALDRSIGDGPRDLAWSNLIFYVQPAKTTMPSFSAHPIVFAAPEGYRPSSPSVARLGKEIVLAQAAVNFTASEDGAHRRTKGGEAILARNFLLRLTDGLAVRSTTEMLPPTNMREAGVEDLRLFAWKDKLWGSASVGDLADSEGKQVIMRVDDSEPGHHRMTDLRVLPATGPSAPDRKWMTQVTSGEAGEERLQFVYFGDPIRVANEQAGTISDTSPGIAVQRFSGESQLVAFAGGWLMLIHEVQWRPFESRRYCLHRFVWFDAMNLLQKVSRPFYFNEKGVEFAAGLAWHPDEKRLLISYSVADSECWIATIDEADVGGMLEDVDRLSSGVADPGTKQRLSTPALLAQPDPPTKAGNKPGRADDGAMGDANRAPLESKDFGAGSMKSTEEIFHELAPFLRDVDSPMERRQRSRQFDSRIYPFLGSDDPALPQINCFYEVMSDKAEHRTLIAATTSMRAAGHPVRVWSYAPEKLEFLVPHGIEVRNADDVMPRALFDRIVAGSEIRYFSDIFRYALLYEHGGLWMDSDVILLRPFPFCGNHFFNLQWRGAHKGHFICGNVMYAKPFSRHLRALYEMSLERFHEARGKQFGDIGPKLLSDYIASDAGAELREWVFSPMFFNTIDWTEIDRFEKPIDELAEYLNDERVFGIHLWTARNEARPGGEGAPIISLLINPLDSFPTLTSLADRFNTDKNRQTGNRHAYARIYDRLLSGRRLSMRRLMEIGLCRRLADKQGETPSVSLWQSYFPFCQVIGVDLTDFSRLNNKRFKSFVGDQSKVDDLRRVAAKLEPRSFDAIIDDGSHASFDEQLTLREFFPLLAEGGWYFLEDLDWQPPGEDLGKITLTKTLLREIKEQGTARSVDPLGVSAFAGQFAEILFFDSHYELNRANLLGGLVAIRKGASGMSARRSLAPSCE
;
A
#
# COMPACT_ATOMS: atom_id res chain seq x y z
N MET A 1 22.36 10.19 -57.15
CA MET A 1 23.62 9.69 -56.58
C MET A 1 23.82 10.42 -55.27
N THR A 2 23.44 9.80 -54.15
CA THR A 2 23.66 10.36 -52.82
C THR A 2 25.13 10.17 -52.45
N SER A 3 25.78 11.21 -51.94
CA SER A 3 27.23 11.24 -51.68
C SER A 3 27.65 10.59 -50.34
N GLY A 4 26.68 10.08 -49.59
CA GLY A 4 26.88 9.51 -48.25
C GLY A 4 27.51 8.12 -48.23
N LYS A 5 28.17 7.80 -47.12
CA LYS A 5 28.73 6.46 -46.84
C LYS A 5 27.63 5.41 -46.76
N ARG A 6 27.93 4.21 -47.24
CA ARG A 6 27.00 3.07 -47.24
C ARG A 6 27.03 2.33 -45.90
N LEU A 7 25.85 2.01 -45.37
CA LEU A 7 25.70 1.35 -44.07
C LEU A 7 25.22 -0.10 -44.22
N CYS A 8 25.80 -1.01 -43.44
CA CYS A 8 25.33 -2.38 -43.27
C CYS A 8 24.76 -2.56 -41.87
N LEU A 9 23.50 -2.99 -41.76
CA LEU A 9 22.95 -3.43 -40.47
C LEU A 9 23.65 -4.70 -40.02
N ASN A 10 24.17 -4.72 -38.79
CA ASN A 10 24.72 -5.90 -38.14
C ASN A 10 24.13 -6.05 -36.74
N MET A 11 23.48 -7.18 -36.50
CA MET A 11 22.86 -7.50 -35.21
C MET A 11 22.80 -9.00 -35.00
N ILE A 12 22.60 -9.40 -33.74
CA ILE A 12 22.22 -10.77 -33.38
C ILE A 12 20.76 -10.82 -32.97
N VAL A 13 20.06 -11.91 -33.28
CA VAL A 13 18.64 -12.10 -32.95
C VAL A 13 18.38 -13.48 -32.34
N LYS A 14 17.39 -13.54 -31.45
CA LYS A 14 16.82 -14.80 -30.93
C LYS A 14 15.40 -14.56 -30.44
N ASN A 15 14.41 -15.15 -31.11
CA ASN A 15 13.00 -15.04 -30.72
C ASN A 15 12.53 -13.60 -30.50
N GLU A 16 12.67 -12.75 -31.51
CA GLU A 16 12.40 -11.31 -31.41
C GLU A 16 11.21 -10.87 -32.31
N MET A 17 10.31 -11.79 -32.66
CA MET A 17 9.17 -11.48 -33.53
C MET A 17 8.30 -10.32 -33.03
N ALA A 18 8.18 -10.16 -31.71
CA ALA A 18 7.39 -9.08 -31.11
C ALA A 18 8.00 -7.68 -31.34
N ASN A 19 9.31 -7.59 -31.59
CA ASN A 19 10.04 -6.32 -31.66
C ASN A 19 10.57 -5.98 -33.06
N LEU A 20 10.88 -7.00 -33.89
CA LEU A 20 11.57 -6.83 -35.17
C LEU A 20 10.83 -5.94 -36.18
N GLN A 21 9.50 -5.91 -36.18
CA GLN A 21 8.77 -5.03 -37.09
C GLN A 21 9.07 -3.55 -36.83
N ARG A 22 9.20 -3.16 -35.54
CA ARG A 22 9.52 -1.79 -35.14
C ARG A 22 10.99 -1.47 -35.40
N CYS A 23 11.90 -2.31 -34.90
CA CYS A 23 13.34 -2.13 -35.05
C CYS A 23 13.77 -2.06 -36.52
N LEU A 24 13.42 -3.08 -37.33
CA LEU A 24 13.78 -3.07 -38.75
C LEU A 24 13.07 -1.95 -39.51
N GLY A 25 11.83 -1.62 -39.13
CA GLY A 25 11.09 -0.49 -39.70
C GLY A 25 11.82 0.85 -39.56
N ALA A 26 12.45 1.09 -38.41
CA ALA A 26 13.18 2.32 -38.14
C ALA A 26 14.56 2.38 -38.82
N VAL A 27 15.17 1.23 -39.12
CA VAL A 27 16.52 1.18 -39.70
C VAL A 27 16.51 1.11 -41.23
N VAL A 28 15.45 0.58 -41.82
CA VAL A 28 15.49 0.13 -43.22
C VAL A 28 15.77 1.23 -44.25
N ASP A 29 15.30 2.44 -44.00
CA ASP A 29 15.56 3.60 -44.87
C ASP A 29 16.99 4.16 -44.70
N HIS A 30 17.73 3.64 -43.73
CA HIS A 30 19.05 4.11 -43.34
C HIS A 30 20.20 3.17 -43.74
N ILE A 31 19.91 2.02 -44.35
CA ILE A 31 20.92 1.01 -44.70
C ILE A 31 20.94 0.68 -46.19
N ASP A 32 22.06 0.15 -46.65
CA ASP A 32 22.29 -0.27 -48.03
C ASP A 32 22.32 -1.80 -48.16
N CYS A 33 22.67 -2.49 -47.07
CA CYS A 33 22.62 -3.94 -46.94
C CYS A 33 22.50 -4.37 -45.47
N TRP A 34 22.35 -5.67 -45.23
CA TRP A 34 22.24 -6.24 -43.88
C TRP A 34 22.98 -7.57 -43.77
N VAL A 35 23.60 -7.82 -42.62
CA VAL A 35 24.20 -9.11 -42.25
C VAL A 35 23.81 -9.41 -40.81
N ILE A 36 22.89 -10.36 -40.62
CA ILE A 36 22.29 -10.65 -39.31
C ILE A 36 22.63 -12.08 -38.88
N GLY A 37 22.98 -12.25 -37.61
CA GLY A 37 23.21 -13.56 -37.00
C GLY A 37 22.03 -14.02 -36.16
N ASP A 38 21.41 -15.14 -36.51
CA ASP A 38 20.40 -15.80 -35.69
C ASP A 38 21.07 -16.82 -34.76
N THR A 39 20.70 -16.76 -33.48
CA THR A 39 21.31 -17.61 -32.44
C THR A 39 20.41 -18.75 -31.95
N GLY A 40 19.49 -19.18 -32.82
CA GLY A 40 18.57 -20.30 -32.60
C GLY A 40 17.14 -19.85 -32.30
N SER A 41 16.56 -19.01 -33.17
CA SER A 41 15.14 -18.62 -33.08
C SER A 41 14.21 -19.77 -33.48
N THR A 42 13.06 -19.84 -32.82
CA THR A 42 12.00 -20.84 -33.04
C THR A 42 10.62 -20.22 -33.24
N ASP A 43 10.50 -18.90 -33.15
CA ASP A 43 9.22 -18.15 -33.20
C ASP A 43 8.85 -17.62 -34.61
N GLY A 44 9.67 -17.91 -35.63
CA GLY A 44 9.50 -17.39 -36.98
C GLY A 44 10.34 -16.17 -37.33
N THR A 45 11.18 -15.68 -36.40
CA THR A 45 12.11 -14.53 -36.57
C THR A 45 12.87 -14.57 -37.90
N GLN A 46 13.48 -15.71 -38.23
CA GLN A 46 14.31 -15.85 -39.44
C GLN A 46 13.51 -15.65 -40.73
N ALA A 47 12.28 -16.18 -40.79
CA ALA A 47 11.41 -16.04 -41.95
C ALA A 47 10.92 -14.59 -42.12
N PHE A 48 10.60 -13.93 -41.00
CA PHE A 48 10.24 -12.52 -40.99
C PHE A 48 11.37 -11.63 -41.51
N ILE A 49 12.60 -11.78 -41.02
CA ILE A 49 13.75 -10.97 -41.48
C ILE A 49 13.94 -11.11 -43.00
N LYS A 50 13.95 -12.36 -43.51
CA LYS A 50 14.10 -12.62 -44.95
C LYS A 50 12.99 -11.96 -45.76
N SER A 51 11.73 -12.12 -45.35
CA SER A 51 10.59 -11.53 -46.07
C SER A 51 10.57 -10.00 -46.00
N PHE A 52 10.90 -9.41 -44.85
CA PHE A 52 10.91 -7.97 -44.62
C PHE A 52 11.87 -7.24 -45.55
N PHE A 53 13.10 -7.75 -45.70
CA PHE A 53 14.10 -7.15 -46.59
C PHE A 53 13.91 -7.51 -48.06
N ALA A 54 13.43 -8.73 -48.36
CA ALA A 54 13.08 -9.12 -49.73
C ALA A 54 11.99 -8.20 -50.31
N ALA A 55 10.97 -7.85 -49.52
CA ALA A 55 9.91 -6.92 -49.93
C ALA A 55 10.42 -5.51 -50.26
N ARG A 56 11.64 -5.16 -49.83
CA ARG A 56 12.26 -3.83 -50.02
C ARG A 56 13.45 -3.84 -50.97
N ASN A 57 13.73 -4.98 -51.61
CA ASN A 57 14.88 -5.18 -52.51
C ASN A 57 16.24 -4.83 -51.88
N LEU A 58 16.40 -5.05 -50.57
CA LEU A 58 17.66 -4.82 -49.88
C LEU A 58 18.50 -6.10 -49.83
N PRO A 59 19.74 -6.09 -50.36
CA PRO A 59 20.60 -7.26 -50.34
C PRO A 59 21.10 -7.53 -48.91
N GLY A 60 21.17 -8.80 -48.53
CA GLY A 60 21.72 -9.17 -47.23
C GLY A 60 21.80 -10.67 -46.98
N GLU A 61 22.37 -10.99 -45.83
CA GLU A 61 22.72 -12.35 -45.42
C GLU A 61 22.19 -12.63 -44.02
N LEU A 62 21.56 -13.79 -43.86
CA LEU A 62 21.18 -14.33 -42.55
C LEU A 62 22.05 -15.56 -42.26
N HIS A 63 22.79 -15.53 -41.16
CA HIS A 63 23.66 -16.62 -40.72
C HIS A 63 23.14 -17.23 -39.42
N GLU A 64 23.33 -18.53 -39.23
CA GLU A 64 22.86 -19.25 -38.04
C GLU A 64 24.05 -19.85 -37.29
N PHE A 65 24.14 -19.62 -35.99
CA PHE A 65 25.18 -20.18 -35.13
C PHE A 65 24.72 -20.31 -33.67
N PRO A 66 25.28 -21.26 -32.89
CA PRO A 66 24.88 -21.43 -31.49
C PRO A 66 25.26 -20.22 -30.63
N PHE A 67 24.41 -19.90 -29.65
CA PHE A 67 24.74 -18.93 -28.60
C PHE A 67 25.56 -19.58 -27.50
N HIS A 68 26.79 -19.12 -27.28
CA HIS A 68 27.57 -19.47 -26.08
C HIS A 68 27.60 -18.30 -25.08
N ASN A 69 27.93 -17.10 -25.55
CA ASN A 69 27.90 -15.85 -24.79
C ASN A 69 27.77 -14.64 -25.73
N PHE A 70 27.57 -13.45 -25.20
CA PHE A 70 27.31 -12.25 -26.02
C PHE A 70 28.52 -11.83 -26.85
N GLU A 71 29.73 -11.85 -26.28
CA GLU A 71 30.97 -11.57 -27.03
C GLU A 71 31.13 -12.50 -28.24
N GLN A 72 30.96 -13.80 -28.05
CA GLN A 72 31.09 -14.80 -29.10
C GLN A 72 30.03 -14.61 -30.18
N ALA A 73 28.76 -14.46 -29.80
CA ALA A 73 27.66 -14.34 -30.76
C ALA A 73 27.80 -13.06 -31.61
N ARG A 74 28.10 -11.91 -30.98
CA ARG A 74 28.28 -10.65 -31.71
C ARG A 74 29.54 -10.67 -32.59
N ASN A 75 30.64 -11.26 -32.12
CA ASN A 75 31.85 -11.39 -32.94
C ASN A 75 31.65 -12.36 -34.12
N ALA A 76 30.85 -13.42 -33.98
CA ALA A 76 30.48 -14.27 -35.11
C ALA A 76 29.67 -13.50 -36.17
N ALA A 77 28.68 -12.70 -35.75
CA ALA A 77 27.93 -11.83 -36.66
C ALA A 77 28.84 -10.79 -37.36
N LEU A 78 29.81 -10.24 -36.63
CA LEU A 78 30.81 -9.32 -37.17
C LEU A 78 31.72 -9.99 -38.21
N ASP A 79 32.21 -11.19 -37.93
CA ASP A 79 33.09 -11.95 -38.84
C ASP A 79 32.38 -12.25 -40.16
N HIS A 80 31.09 -12.62 -40.11
CA HIS A 80 30.25 -12.75 -41.29
C HIS A 80 30.10 -11.43 -42.06
N ALA A 81 29.89 -10.32 -41.34
CA ALA A 81 29.82 -9.02 -41.99
C ALA A 81 31.14 -8.70 -42.71
N TYR A 82 32.29 -8.85 -42.05
CA TYR A 82 33.60 -8.59 -42.67
C TYR A 82 33.84 -9.45 -43.92
N ALA A 83 33.42 -10.72 -43.90
CA ALA A 83 33.56 -11.66 -45.01
C ALA A 83 32.56 -11.43 -46.16
N SER A 84 31.46 -10.71 -45.92
CA SER A 84 30.39 -10.51 -46.90
C SER A 84 30.88 -9.79 -48.17
N PRO A 85 30.53 -10.26 -49.38
CA PRO A 85 30.89 -9.57 -50.63
C PRO A 85 30.06 -8.29 -50.88
N LEU A 86 29.10 -7.96 -50.00
CA LEU A 86 28.24 -6.80 -50.14
C LEU A 86 29.01 -5.49 -49.99
N ALA A 87 28.55 -4.47 -50.70
CA ALA A 87 29.28 -3.22 -50.88
C ALA A 87 28.79 -2.16 -49.88
N TYR A 88 29.53 -1.99 -48.78
CA TYR A 88 29.23 -1.01 -47.72
C TYR A 88 30.52 -0.53 -47.03
N ASP A 89 30.45 0.61 -46.35
CA ASP A 89 31.60 1.30 -45.77
C ASP A 89 31.61 1.23 -44.22
N TYR A 90 30.44 1.26 -43.58
CA TYR A 90 30.27 1.18 -42.12
C TYR A 90 29.27 0.10 -41.71
N LEU A 91 29.47 -0.44 -40.52
CA LEU A 91 28.56 -1.31 -39.80
C LEU A 91 27.72 -0.47 -38.83
N LEU A 92 26.40 -0.60 -38.91
CA LEU A 92 25.43 -0.06 -37.96
C LEU A 92 24.96 -1.19 -37.05
N PHE A 93 25.21 -1.04 -35.75
CA PHE A 93 24.84 -2.03 -34.74
C PHE A 93 23.50 -1.70 -34.13
N ASP A 94 22.60 -2.67 -34.11
CA ASP A 94 21.28 -2.51 -33.51
C ASP A 94 20.93 -3.69 -32.61
N ASP A 95 20.02 -3.46 -31.67
CA ASP A 95 19.41 -4.50 -30.85
C ASP A 95 17.91 -4.55 -31.17
N ALA A 96 17.32 -5.74 -31.14
CA ALA A 96 15.97 -5.94 -31.70
C ALA A 96 14.86 -5.15 -30.98
N ASP A 97 15.08 -4.71 -29.73
CA ASP A 97 14.16 -3.90 -28.94
C ASP A 97 14.37 -2.39 -29.06
N MET A 98 15.28 -1.94 -29.92
CA MET A 98 15.59 -0.52 -30.14
C MET A 98 14.97 0.04 -31.43
N GLU A 99 14.74 1.34 -31.42
CA GLU A 99 14.26 2.12 -32.56
C GLU A 99 15.27 3.23 -32.90
N LEU A 100 15.80 3.24 -34.13
CA LEU A 100 16.74 4.27 -34.58
C LEU A 100 15.99 5.57 -34.91
N MET A 101 16.37 6.65 -34.24
CA MET A 101 15.83 7.99 -34.43
C MET A 101 16.87 8.86 -35.15
N VAL A 102 16.62 9.19 -36.41
CA VAL A 102 17.52 10.04 -37.23
C VAL A 102 16.95 11.45 -37.31
N GLU A 103 17.67 12.42 -36.74
CA GLU A 103 17.29 13.84 -36.75
C GLU A 103 17.75 14.53 -38.04
N ASP A 104 18.93 14.16 -38.55
CA ASP A 104 19.46 14.65 -39.82
C ASP A 104 19.72 13.50 -40.79
N ARG A 105 18.96 13.46 -41.90
CA ARG A 105 19.08 12.42 -42.94
C ARG A 105 20.42 12.48 -43.69
N GLY A 106 21.15 13.59 -43.63
CA GLY A 106 22.48 13.78 -44.21
C GLY A 106 23.63 13.22 -43.37
N PHE A 107 23.37 12.65 -42.18
CA PHE A 107 24.42 12.26 -41.24
C PHE A 107 25.51 11.36 -41.81
N ARG A 108 25.19 10.55 -42.84
CA ARG A 108 26.12 9.62 -43.49
C ARG A 108 27.26 10.32 -44.24
N GLU A 109 27.07 11.58 -44.63
CA GLU A 109 28.10 12.37 -45.34
C GLU A 109 29.22 12.80 -44.39
N GLY A 110 28.93 12.95 -43.10
CA GLY A 110 29.88 13.33 -42.06
C GLY A 110 30.69 12.17 -41.47
N LEU A 111 30.51 10.93 -41.95
CA LEU A 111 31.20 9.75 -41.40
C LEU A 111 32.63 9.59 -41.97
N ASP A 112 33.64 10.08 -41.25
CA ASP A 112 35.07 9.99 -41.59
C ASP A 112 35.93 9.15 -40.61
N GLY A 113 35.58 9.15 -39.33
CA GLY A 113 36.26 8.46 -38.24
C GLY A 113 36.02 6.94 -38.14
N PRO A 114 36.84 6.22 -37.36
CA PRO A 114 36.80 4.76 -37.27
C PRO A 114 35.54 4.19 -36.58
N GLY A 115 34.87 4.97 -35.73
CA GLY A 115 33.59 4.58 -35.14
C GLY A 115 32.87 5.74 -34.44
N TYR A 116 31.59 5.53 -34.12
CA TYR A 116 30.74 6.55 -33.51
C TYR A 116 29.88 6.01 -32.37
N ARG A 117 29.75 6.83 -31.33
CA ARG A 117 28.79 6.66 -30.25
C ARG A 117 27.51 7.40 -30.58
N LEU A 118 26.38 6.73 -30.38
CA LEU A 118 25.04 7.32 -30.46
C LEU A 118 24.46 7.37 -29.06
N LEU A 119 23.64 8.39 -28.80
CA LEU A 119 22.92 8.50 -27.54
C LEU A 119 21.82 7.45 -27.52
N GLN A 120 21.66 6.74 -26.41
CA GLN A 120 20.55 5.82 -26.17
C GLN A 120 19.65 6.39 -25.09
N ARG A 121 18.33 6.29 -25.24
CA ARG A 121 17.34 6.83 -24.31
C ARG A 121 16.27 5.78 -24.04
N SER A 122 16.01 5.47 -22.77
CA SER A 122 14.88 4.62 -22.39
C SER A 122 13.66 5.46 -22.00
N ASP A 123 12.48 4.84 -22.02
CA ASP A 123 11.25 5.45 -21.49
C ASP A 123 11.33 5.70 -19.96
N SER A 124 12.30 5.09 -19.25
CA SER A 124 12.58 5.35 -17.82
C SER A 124 13.42 6.60 -17.56
N GLY A 125 13.83 7.33 -18.60
CA GLY A 125 14.65 8.54 -18.50
C GLY A 125 16.17 8.29 -18.43
N LEU A 126 16.63 7.04 -18.52
CA LEU A 126 18.06 6.72 -18.60
C LEU A 126 18.60 7.13 -19.98
N ALA A 127 19.71 7.87 -20.00
CA ALA A 127 20.39 8.23 -21.24
C ALA A 127 21.90 8.04 -21.13
N TYR A 128 22.51 7.38 -22.12
CA TYR A 128 23.96 7.16 -22.16
C TYR A 128 24.47 6.98 -23.59
N TRP A 129 25.76 7.24 -23.78
CA TRP A 129 26.44 7.08 -25.07
C TRP A 129 26.93 5.65 -25.24
N ASN A 130 26.62 5.03 -26.39
CA ASN A 130 27.08 3.68 -26.72
C ASN A 130 27.59 3.62 -28.16
N THR A 131 28.66 2.86 -28.40
CA THR A 131 29.26 2.71 -29.74
C THR A 131 28.32 1.90 -30.63
N ARG A 132 27.77 2.53 -31.66
CA ARG A 132 26.76 1.91 -32.55
C ARG A 132 27.11 1.97 -34.03
N LEU A 133 28.23 2.62 -34.40
CA LEU A 133 28.80 2.57 -35.74
C LEU A 133 30.29 2.25 -35.70
N ALA A 134 30.77 1.43 -36.63
CA ALA A 134 32.19 1.21 -36.86
C ALA A 134 32.50 1.10 -38.35
N ARG A 135 33.63 1.64 -38.79
CA ARG A 135 34.09 1.49 -40.17
C ARG A 135 34.48 0.04 -40.42
N ARG A 136 34.13 -0.49 -41.59
CA ARG A 136 34.31 -1.92 -41.92
C ARG A 136 35.75 -2.41 -41.74
N ASP A 137 36.74 -1.57 -42.01
CA ASP A 137 38.16 -1.90 -41.92
C ASP A 137 38.83 -1.49 -40.58
N ALA A 138 38.05 -0.97 -39.63
CA ALA A 138 38.59 -0.52 -38.34
C ALA A 138 39.01 -1.68 -37.42
N GLY A 139 38.61 -2.92 -37.74
CA GLY A 139 38.94 -4.09 -36.92
C GLY A 139 38.19 -4.18 -35.60
N ALA A 140 36.98 -3.60 -35.53
CA ALA A 140 36.19 -3.56 -34.30
C ALA A 140 35.85 -4.98 -33.78
N ARG A 141 35.88 -5.16 -32.46
CA ARG A 141 35.55 -6.43 -31.78
C ARG A 141 34.82 -6.19 -30.47
N TYR A 142 33.81 -7.01 -30.18
CA TYR A 142 33.15 -7.01 -28.88
C TYR A 142 34.04 -7.68 -27.83
N ARG A 143 34.02 -7.15 -26.61
CA ARG A 143 34.73 -7.65 -25.43
C ARG A 143 33.79 -7.78 -24.25
N GLY A 144 33.80 -8.94 -23.60
CA GLY A 144 33.04 -9.25 -22.40
C GLY A 144 31.93 -10.29 -22.65
N VAL A 145 31.94 -11.40 -21.90
CA VAL A 145 30.96 -12.48 -22.04
C VAL A 145 29.50 -12.06 -21.82
N THR A 146 29.30 -10.99 -21.06
CA THR A 146 28.07 -10.21 -20.88
C THR A 146 28.47 -8.77 -20.50
N HIS A 147 27.54 -7.81 -20.60
CA HIS A 147 27.86 -6.37 -20.51
C HIS A 147 29.00 -5.97 -21.47
N GLU A 148 28.93 -6.54 -22.69
CA GLU A 148 29.94 -6.39 -23.72
C GLU A 148 30.03 -4.95 -24.22
N TYR A 149 31.23 -4.54 -24.60
CA TYR A 149 31.45 -3.26 -25.27
C TYR A 149 32.19 -3.49 -26.58
N LEU A 150 31.95 -2.62 -27.56
CA LEU A 150 32.65 -2.65 -28.84
C LEU A 150 33.96 -1.88 -28.72
N ASP A 151 35.07 -2.59 -28.81
CA ASP A 151 36.41 -2.03 -28.95
C ASP A 151 36.66 -1.66 -30.41
N VAL A 152 36.95 -0.39 -30.67
CA VAL A 152 37.20 0.15 -32.03
C VAL A 152 38.60 0.75 -32.08
N PRO A 153 39.54 0.07 -32.75
CA PRO A 153 40.87 0.61 -32.99
C PRO A 153 40.81 1.97 -33.69
N GLY A 154 41.53 2.96 -33.15
CA GLY A 154 41.53 4.34 -33.65
C GLY A 154 40.53 5.29 -32.97
N GLY A 155 39.72 4.79 -32.03
CA GLY A 155 38.83 5.61 -31.19
C GLY A 155 37.42 5.78 -31.76
N VAL A 156 36.59 6.55 -31.06
CA VAL A 156 35.19 6.80 -31.44
C VAL A 156 34.81 8.26 -31.22
N GLN A 157 33.93 8.80 -32.06
CA GLN A 157 33.39 10.16 -31.96
C GLN A 157 31.91 10.15 -31.56
N GLU A 158 31.37 11.24 -31.03
CA GLU A 158 29.92 11.35 -30.77
C GLU A 158 29.18 11.75 -32.05
N LEU A 159 28.12 11.02 -32.39
CA LEU A 159 27.20 11.38 -33.46
C LEU A 159 25.87 11.84 -32.84
N ARG A 160 25.59 13.14 -32.95
CA ARG A 160 24.39 13.76 -32.35
C ARG A 160 23.17 13.79 -33.27
N SER A 161 23.37 13.57 -34.56
CA SER A 161 22.33 13.57 -35.59
C SER A 161 21.45 12.31 -35.60
N ALA A 162 21.79 11.30 -34.79
CA ALA A 162 20.99 10.11 -34.61
C ALA A 162 21.12 9.57 -33.18
N TRP A 163 20.07 8.95 -32.67
CA TRP A 163 20.02 8.34 -31.34
C TRP A 163 19.09 7.13 -31.34
N TYR A 164 19.17 6.30 -30.31
CA TYR A 164 18.34 5.11 -30.15
C TYR A 164 17.30 5.30 -29.06
N LYS A 165 16.03 5.00 -29.37
CA LYS A 165 15.00 4.78 -28.37
C LYS A 165 15.04 3.31 -27.93
N ASP A 166 15.31 3.08 -26.66
CA ASP A 166 15.34 1.75 -26.04
C ASP A 166 14.00 1.47 -25.34
N HIS A 167 13.24 0.51 -25.87
CA HIS A 167 11.92 0.14 -25.33
C HIS A 167 12.00 -0.88 -24.19
N ALA A 168 13.19 -1.40 -23.94
CA ALA A 168 13.43 -2.35 -22.88
C ALA A 168 12.53 -3.61 -22.95
N SER A 169 12.22 -4.09 -24.16
CA SER A 169 11.23 -5.15 -24.43
C SER A 169 11.83 -6.45 -24.99
N GLY A 170 13.15 -6.62 -24.99
CA GLY A 170 13.81 -7.82 -25.51
C GLY A 170 13.42 -9.12 -24.78
N SER A 171 13.34 -10.22 -25.53
CA SER A 171 12.85 -11.52 -25.03
C SER A 171 13.83 -12.22 -24.07
N ASN A 172 15.11 -11.83 -24.11
CA ASN A 172 16.20 -12.39 -23.30
C ASN A 172 16.24 -11.93 -21.82
N ARG A 173 15.12 -11.41 -21.28
CA ARG A 173 15.05 -10.82 -19.93
C ARG A 173 14.60 -11.77 -18.81
N VAL A 174 13.95 -12.88 -19.15
CA VAL A 174 13.20 -13.75 -18.21
C VAL A 174 14.07 -14.44 -17.15
N ASP A 175 15.38 -14.58 -17.34
CA ASP A 175 16.32 -15.11 -16.32
C ASP A 175 17.68 -14.37 -16.38
N LYS A 176 17.65 -13.06 -16.66
CA LYS A 176 18.84 -12.26 -16.99
C LYS A 176 19.97 -12.43 -15.97
N PHE A 177 19.69 -12.22 -14.69
CA PHE A 177 20.74 -12.17 -13.66
C PHE A 177 21.38 -13.53 -13.42
N GLU A 178 20.61 -14.62 -13.39
CA GLU A 178 21.14 -15.97 -13.22
C GLU A 178 21.98 -16.41 -14.43
N ARG A 179 21.57 -16.04 -15.65
CA ARG A 179 22.39 -16.25 -16.85
C ARG A 179 23.71 -15.47 -16.76
N ASP A 180 23.63 -14.18 -16.44
CA ASP A 180 24.81 -13.31 -16.39
C ASP A 180 25.79 -13.78 -15.30
N ILE A 181 25.31 -14.19 -14.12
CA ILE A 181 26.12 -14.83 -13.06
C ILE A 181 26.85 -16.06 -13.61
N LYS A 182 26.14 -16.97 -14.29
CA LYS A 182 26.74 -18.19 -14.84
C LYS A 182 27.83 -17.88 -15.86
N LEU A 183 27.56 -16.97 -16.80
CA LEU A 183 28.54 -16.57 -17.82
C LEU A 183 29.79 -15.94 -17.20
N LEU A 184 29.61 -15.09 -16.19
CA LEU A 184 30.71 -14.40 -15.51
C LEU A 184 31.55 -15.35 -14.65
N LEU A 185 30.93 -16.30 -13.96
CA LEU A 185 31.65 -17.33 -13.20
C LEU A 185 32.49 -18.22 -14.14
N GLU A 186 31.91 -18.73 -15.23
CA GLU A 186 32.64 -19.53 -16.22
C GLU A 186 33.79 -18.74 -16.88
N ALA A 187 33.64 -17.42 -17.03
CA ALA A 187 34.70 -16.56 -17.54
C ALA A 187 35.81 -16.31 -16.50
N LEU A 188 35.44 -16.10 -15.24
CA LEU A 188 36.39 -15.91 -14.13
C LEU A 188 37.18 -17.18 -13.78
N GLU A 189 36.64 -18.37 -14.06
CA GLU A 189 37.43 -19.62 -14.00
C GLU A 189 38.64 -19.60 -14.95
N LYS A 190 38.52 -18.90 -16.08
CA LYS A 190 39.57 -18.79 -17.11
C LYS A 190 40.43 -17.55 -16.92
N ASP A 191 39.84 -16.45 -16.49
CA ASP A 191 40.48 -15.15 -16.30
C ASP A 191 40.10 -14.54 -14.94
N PRO A 192 40.66 -15.06 -13.83
CA PRO A 192 40.26 -14.68 -12.47
C PRO A 192 40.67 -13.25 -12.08
N GLU A 193 41.59 -12.63 -12.82
CA GLU A 193 42.07 -11.27 -12.59
C GLU A 193 41.30 -10.22 -13.41
N ASN A 194 40.22 -10.63 -14.09
CA ASN A 194 39.40 -9.71 -14.87
C ASN A 194 38.53 -8.83 -13.97
N HIS A 195 38.98 -7.59 -13.76
CA HIS A 195 38.29 -6.62 -12.90
C HIS A 195 36.84 -6.35 -13.37
N ARG A 196 36.58 -6.28 -14.68
CA ARG A 196 35.24 -6.00 -15.21
C ARG A 196 34.28 -7.15 -14.91
N TYR A 197 34.74 -8.40 -15.00
CA TYR A 197 33.91 -9.55 -14.67
C TYR A 197 33.56 -9.60 -13.19
N TRP A 198 34.49 -9.31 -12.29
CA TRP A 198 34.19 -9.19 -10.86
C TRP A 198 33.16 -8.10 -10.56
N PHE A 199 33.28 -6.94 -11.21
CA PHE A 199 32.34 -5.84 -11.02
C PHE A 199 30.92 -6.19 -11.46
N TYR A 200 30.75 -6.76 -12.66
CA TYR A 200 29.42 -7.16 -13.13
C TYR A 200 28.90 -8.43 -12.44
N LEU A 201 29.77 -9.29 -11.91
CA LEU A 201 29.36 -10.43 -11.09
C LEU A 201 28.74 -9.91 -9.79
N ALA A 202 29.41 -8.94 -9.15
CA ALA A 202 28.90 -8.31 -7.94
C ALA A 202 27.56 -7.58 -8.18
N GLN A 203 27.42 -6.85 -9.30
CA GLN A 203 26.14 -6.26 -9.69
C GLN A 203 25.06 -7.32 -9.94
N SER A 204 25.39 -8.38 -10.66
CA SER A 204 24.44 -9.44 -10.96
C SER A 204 23.98 -10.16 -9.68
N TYR A 205 24.88 -10.39 -8.72
CA TYR A 205 24.50 -10.90 -7.40
C TYR A 205 23.59 -9.93 -6.65
N ARG A 206 23.93 -8.64 -6.62
CA ARG A 206 23.10 -7.61 -5.97
C ARG A 206 21.69 -7.58 -6.54
N ASP A 207 21.59 -7.56 -7.87
CA ASP A 207 20.32 -7.43 -8.59
C ASP A 207 19.50 -8.74 -8.56
N ALA A 208 20.16 -9.89 -8.36
CA ALA A 208 19.52 -11.18 -8.05
C ALA A 208 19.09 -11.31 -6.56
N GLY A 209 19.34 -10.31 -5.72
CA GLY A 209 19.05 -10.34 -4.28
C GLY A 209 20.08 -11.09 -3.41
N ARG A 210 21.15 -11.62 -4.02
CA ARG A 210 22.25 -12.38 -3.39
C ARG A 210 23.26 -11.45 -2.72
N THR A 211 22.79 -10.75 -1.68
CA THR A 211 23.49 -9.61 -1.06
C THR A 211 24.82 -10.01 -0.42
N ALA A 212 24.91 -11.21 0.18
CA ALA A 212 26.16 -11.70 0.78
C ALA A 212 27.22 -11.97 -0.28
N GLU A 213 26.88 -12.66 -1.38
CA GLU A 213 27.81 -12.88 -2.48
C GLU A 213 28.19 -11.59 -3.19
N ALA A 214 27.26 -10.64 -3.31
CA ALA A 214 27.56 -9.31 -3.84
C ALA A 214 28.61 -8.58 -2.99
N ALA A 215 28.47 -8.58 -1.66
CA ALA A 215 29.44 -7.96 -0.76
C ALA A 215 30.85 -8.54 -0.96
N VAL A 216 30.96 -9.87 -1.04
CA VAL A 216 32.26 -10.55 -1.26
C VAL A 216 32.85 -10.20 -2.63
N ALA A 217 32.04 -10.24 -3.69
CA ALA A 217 32.49 -9.92 -5.04
C ALA A 217 32.89 -8.43 -5.19
N TYR A 218 32.16 -7.52 -4.53
CA TYR A 218 32.49 -6.10 -4.47
C TYR A 218 33.78 -5.84 -3.69
N ALA A 219 33.95 -6.47 -2.52
CA ALA A 219 35.19 -6.38 -1.74
C ALA A 219 36.40 -6.83 -2.58
N LYS A 220 36.26 -7.98 -3.26
CA LYS A 220 37.29 -8.48 -4.19
C LYS A 220 37.58 -7.46 -5.29
N ARG A 221 36.54 -6.89 -5.92
CA ARG A 221 36.73 -5.87 -6.97
C ARG A 221 37.38 -4.59 -6.43
N ALA A 222 37.03 -4.15 -5.22
CA ALA A 222 37.54 -2.93 -4.60
C ALA A 222 39.05 -3.02 -4.27
N GLU A 223 39.56 -4.22 -4.01
CA GLU A 223 40.99 -4.50 -3.79
C GLU A 223 41.80 -4.63 -5.09
N MET A 224 41.13 -4.79 -6.24
CA MET A 224 41.79 -4.90 -7.54
C MET A 224 42.18 -3.52 -8.09
N GLY A 225 43.24 -3.49 -8.91
CA GLY A 225 43.64 -2.29 -9.66
C GLY A 225 42.68 -1.94 -10.82
N GLY A 226 43.20 -1.20 -11.80
CA GLY A 226 42.45 -0.81 -13.00
C GLY A 226 41.74 0.53 -12.86
N TRP A 227 40.51 0.64 -13.37
CA TRP A 227 39.78 1.91 -13.36
C TRP A 227 39.34 2.29 -11.94
N ASN A 228 39.89 3.41 -11.45
CA ASN A 228 39.71 3.86 -10.07
C ASN A 228 38.25 4.19 -9.70
N GLU A 229 37.41 4.61 -10.64
CA GLU A 229 35.99 4.90 -10.34
C GLU A 229 35.21 3.61 -10.08
N GLU A 230 35.47 2.57 -10.87
CA GLU A 230 34.83 1.26 -10.71
C GLU A 230 35.25 0.58 -9.40
N ALA A 231 36.53 0.67 -9.03
CA ALA A 231 37.03 0.17 -7.75
C ALA A 231 36.41 0.93 -6.56
N TRP A 232 36.29 2.25 -6.65
CA TRP A 232 35.62 3.07 -5.63
C TRP A 232 34.13 2.74 -5.52
N ASN A 233 33.43 2.61 -6.64
CA ASN A 233 32.02 2.26 -6.64
C ASN A 233 31.80 0.86 -6.05
N ALA A 234 32.69 -0.08 -6.34
CA ALA A 234 32.65 -1.40 -5.72
C ALA A 234 32.78 -1.31 -4.18
N ARG A 235 33.67 -0.46 -3.66
CA ARG A 235 33.80 -0.25 -2.21
C ARG A 235 32.57 0.39 -1.57
N LEU A 236 31.96 1.38 -2.23
CA LEU A 236 30.72 1.99 -1.74
C LEU A 236 29.56 0.97 -1.74
N GLU A 237 29.43 0.17 -2.81
CA GLU A 237 28.42 -0.88 -2.91
C GLU A 237 28.67 -2.03 -1.93
N GLU A 238 29.92 -2.36 -1.63
CA GLU A 238 30.30 -3.25 -0.52
C GLU A 238 29.75 -2.71 0.80
N ALA A 239 30.03 -1.45 1.14
CA ALA A 239 29.53 -0.81 2.36
C ALA A 239 28.00 -0.92 2.45
N ARG A 240 27.29 -0.61 1.37
CA ARG A 240 25.81 -0.70 1.29
C ARG A 240 25.31 -2.14 1.44
N CYS A 241 26.00 -3.12 0.87
CA CYS A 241 25.68 -4.53 1.07
C CYS A 241 25.89 -4.94 2.54
N LEU A 242 27.00 -4.54 3.16
CA LEU A 242 27.27 -4.80 4.59
C LEU A 242 26.19 -4.20 5.48
N ARG A 243 25.76 -2.96 5.19
CA ARG A 243 24.62 -2.32 5.89
C ARG A 243 23.34 -3.14 5.78
N LYS A 244 23.03 -3.63 4.57
CA LYS A 244 21.84 -4.46 4.31
C LYS A 244 21.91 -5.83 4.99
N LEU A 245 23.11 -6.35 5.21
CA LEU A 245 23.37 -7.59 5.95
C LEU A 245 23.36 -7.39 7.48
N GLY A 246 23.25 -6.15 7.97
CA GLY A 246 23.30 -5.82 9.40
C GLY A 246 24.72 -5.73 9.99
N ASP A 247 25.76 -5.72 9.17
CA ASP A 247 27.14 -5.48 9.61
C ASP A 247 27.42 -3.98 9.70
N ASP A 248 26.99 -3.37 10.80
CA ASP A 248 27.16 -1.95 11.07
C ASP A 248 28.64 -1.53 11.10
N ALA A 249 29.52 -2.34 11.68
CA ALA A 249 30.94 -2.04 11.79
C ALA A 249 31.62 -2.08 10.41
N GLY A 250 31.31 -3.10 9.62
CA GLY A 250 31.76 -3.24 8.24
C GLY A 250 31.27 -2.09 7.37
N PHE A 251 29.99 -1.72 7.46
CA PHE A 251 29.43 -0.57 6.75
C PHE A 251 30.19 0.72 7.08
N ILE A 252 30.34 1.06 8.35
CA ILE A 252 31.02 2.30 8.76
C ILE A 252 32.46 2.31 8.24
N SER A 253 33.18 1.19 8.42
CA SER A 253 34.57 1.06 7.97
C SER A 253 34.70 1.26 6.45
N GLN A 254 33.87 0.58 5.66
CA GLN A 254 33.96 0.64 4.20
C GLN A 254 33.42 1.95 3.62
N ALA A 255 32.40 2.57 4.24
CA ALA A 255 31.94 3.90 3.84
C ALA A 255 33.02 4.97 4.08
N LEU A 256 33.69 4.94 5.23
CA LEU A 256 34.82 5.83 5.50
C LEU A 256 36.01 5.56 4.56
N ALA A 257 36.30 4.29 4.26
CA ALA A 257 37.35 3.94 3.29
C ALA A 257 37.00 4.37 1.85
N ALA A 258 35.73 4.30 1.46
CA ALA A 258 35.26 4.84 0.18
C ALA A 258 35.44 6.37 0.14
N PHE A 259 35.12 7.07 1.24
CA PHE A 259 35.35 8.51 1.33
C PHE A 259 36.84 8.87 1.28
N ASP A 260 37.70 8.17 2.02
CA ASP A 260 39.15 8.39 2.02
C ASP A 260 39.77 8.19 0.62
N GLN A 261 39.27 7.20 -0.12
CA GLN A 261 39.70 6.95 -1.50
C GLN A 261 39.29 8.08 -2.47
N ARG A 262 38.13 8.72 -2.27
CA ARG A 262 37.65 9.86 -3.09
C ARG A 262 36.93 10.91 -2.25
N PRO A 263 37.66 11.82 -1.57
CA PRO A 263 37.06 12.82 -0.68
C PRO A 263 36.19 13.86 -1.39
N GLN A 264 36.26 13.96 -2.71
CA GLN A 264 35.40 14.79 -3.54
C GLN A 264 34.01 14.17 -3.83
N ARG A 265 33.76 12.94 -3.40
CA ARG A 265 32.48 12.23 -3.54
C ARG A 265 31.74 12.21 -2.21
N ALA A 266 30.54 12.80 -2.17
CA ALA A 266 29.77 12.98 -0.95
C ALA A 266 28.86 11.79 -0.59
N GLU A 267 28.67 10.84 -1.51
CA GLU A 267 27.79 9.68 -1.34
C GLU A 267 28.07 8.86 -0.05
N PRO A 268 29.33 8.56 0.34
CA PRO A 268 29.57 7.83 1.57
C PRO A 268 29.21 8.64 2.83
N LEU A 269 29.37 9.97 2.80
CA LEU A 269 28.98 10.85 3.93
C LEU A 269 27.47 10.93 4.07
N TYR A 270 26.74 10.96 2.95
CA TYR A 270 25.28 10.86 2.96
C TYR A 270 24.82 9.54 3.57
N ASP A 271 25.40 8.41 3.16
CA ASP A 271 25.06 7.09 3.70
C ASP A 271 25.35 7.00 5.21
N LEU A 272 26.46 7.58 5.67
CA LEU A 272 26.81 7.66 7.10
C LEU A 272 25.85 8.57 7.87
N ALA A 273 25.52 9.75 7.34
CA ALA A 273 24.58 10.68 7.96
C ALA A 273 23.21 10.02 8.19
N ARG A 274 22.71 9.34 7.16
CA ARG A 274 21.46 8.58 7.23
C ARG A 274 21.54 7.44 8.24
N PHE A 275 22.62 6.66 8.21
CA PHE A 275 22.82 5.55 9.15
C PHE A 275 22.76 6.02 10.61
N TYR A 276 23.48 7.08 10.96
CA TYR A 276 23.47 7.59 12.33
C TYR A 276 22.13 8.22 12.72
N ARG A 277 21.42 8.86 11.78
CA ARG A 277 20.05 9.35 12.03
C ARG A 277 19.10 8.20 12.36
N GLU A 278 19.13 7.12 11.57
CA GLU A 278 18.27 5.94 11.76
C GLU A 278 18.55 5.23 13.10
N LYS A 279 19.78 5.34 13.63
CA LYS A 279 20.16 4.86 14.97
C LYS A 279 19.83 5.86 16.10
N GLY A 280 19.21 7.00 15.80
CA GLY A 280 18.90 8.07 16.77
C GLY A 280 20.12 8.89 17.22
N MET A 281 21.29 8.68 16.60
CA MET A 281 22.54 9.40 16.89
C MET A 281 22.62 10.72 16.10
N ASN A 282 21.69 11.63 16.38
CA ASN A 282 21.48 12.85 15.60
C ASN A 282 22.71 13.76 15.53
N ASP A 283 23.46 13.92 16.62
CA ASP A 283 24.68 14.74 16.61
C ASP A 283 25.75 14.17 15.65
N ALA A 284 25.88 12.84 15.57
CA ALA A 284 26.79 12.18 14.63
C ALA A 284 26.30 12.34 13.18
N SER A 285 24.98 12.17 12.96
CA SER A 285 24.36 12.42 11.67
C SER A 285 24.66 13.83 11.16
N VAL A 286 24.47 14.85 12.01
CA VAL A 286 24.77 16.24 11.67
C VAL A 286 26.24 16.43 11.28
N LEU A 287 27.20 15.80 11.97
CA LEU A 287 28.61 15.91 11.61
C LEU A 287 28.89 15.45 10.17
N PHE A 288 28.33 14.30 9.76
CA PHE A 288 28.48 13.78 8.40
C PHE A 288 27.71 14.62 7.38
N SER A 289 26.51 15.09 7.72
CA SER A 289 25.75 15.99 6.84
C SER A 289 26.48 17.30 6.59
N GLU A 290 27.01 17.95 7.64
CA GLU A 290 27.78 19.20 7.51
C GLU A 290 29.03 19.02 6.64
N ALA A 291 29.74 17.90 6.82
CA ALA A 291 30.89 17.55 5.98
C ALA A 291 30.49 17.34 4.52
N GLY A 292 29.40 16.61 4.27
CA GLY A 292 28.89 16.37 2.92
C GLY A 292 28.38 17.63 2.22
N LEU A 293 27.68 18.51 2.94
CA LEU A 293 27.13 19.77 2.40
C LEU A 293 28.21 20.74 1.90
N ALA A 294 29.45 20.60 2.38
CA ALA A 294 30.59 21.39 1.91
C ALA A 294 31.16 20.89 0.56
N ILE A 295 30.77 19.69 0.11
CA ILE A 295 31.27 19.06 -1.12
C ILE A 295 30.36 19.40 -2.29
N LYS A 296 30.95 19.95 -3.36
CA LYS A 296 30.25 20.22 -4.61
C LYS A 296 30.18 18.95 -5.47
N ARG A 297 29.14 18.85 -6.29
CA ARG A 297 29.01 17.81 -7.31
C ARG A 297 30.28 17.76 -8.18
N PRO A 298 30.98 16.61 -8.29
CA PRO A 298 32.21 16.53 -9.08
C PRO A 298 31.93 16.62 -10.58
N GLU A 299 32.77 17.36 -11.30
CA GLU A 299 32.68 17.55 -12.76
C GLU A 299 33.48 16.51 -13.56
N GLN A 300 34.47 15.87 -12.94
CA GLN A 300 35.43 14.98 -13.62
C GLN A 300 35.07 13.50 -13.53
N ASP A 301 34.31 13.10 -12.51
CA ASP A 301 33.82 11.73 -12.35
C ASP A 301 32.61 11.50 -13.26
N ILE A 302 32.50 10.31 -13.83
CA ILE A 302 31.44 9.94 -14.78
C ILE A 302 30.68 8.68 -14.37
N LEU A 303 31.26 7.81 -13.53
CA LEU A 303 30.63 6.55 -13.14
C LEU A 303 29.67 6.77 -11.96
N PHE A 304 28.37 6.59 -12.24
CA PHE A 304 27.27 6.51 -11.27
C PHE A 304 27.25 7.64 -10.22
N LEU A 305 27.30 8.90 -10.65
CA LEU A 305 27.07 10.03 -9.74
C LEU A 305 25.61 10.05 -9.28
N GLU A 306 25.41 10.16 -7.98
CA GLU A 306 24.06 10.26 -7.39
C GLU A 306 23.69 11.73 -7.18
N ASP A 307 23.13 12.37 -8.22
CA ASP A 307 22.81 13.81 -8.23
C ASP A 307 21.95 14.24 -7.02
N PHE A 308 21.02 13.38 -6.59
CA PHE A 308 20.17 13.59 -5.42
C PHE A 308 20.95 13.90 -4.14
N VAL A 309 22.12 13.28 -3.93
CA VAL A 309 22.94 13.50 -2.73
C VAL A 309 23.36 14.97 -2.60
N TYR A 310 23.71 15.59 -3.74
CA TYR A 310 24.25 16.96 -3.82
C TYR A 310 23.15 18.02 -3.87
N THR A 311 21.99 17.69 -4.44
CA THR A 311 20.87 18.62 -4.58
C THR A 311 20.00 18.66 -3.31
N THR A 312 19.58 17.52 -2.80
CA THR A 312 18.55 17.45 -1.73
C THR A 312 18.93 16.54 -0.56
N GLY A 313 19.49 15.34 -0.82
CA GLY A 313 19.63 14.29 0.18
C GLY A 313 20.40 14.71 1.43
N LEU A 314 21.56 15.35 1.29
CA LEU A 314 22.31 15.84 2.45
C LEU A 314 21.60 16.96 3.22
N ARG A 315 20.83 17.81 2.53
CA ARG A 315 20.04 18.87 3.16
C ARG A 315 18.89 18.28 3.96
N GLU A 316 18.23 17.24 3.44
CA GLU A 316 17.17 16.51 4.15
C GLU A 316 17.71 15.88 5.44
N GLU A 317 18.82 15.14 5.36
CA GLU A 317 19.44 14.49 6.52
C GLU A 317 19.84 15.54 7.58
N TYR A 318 20.45 16.65 7.16
CA TYR A 318 20.79 17.76 8.06
C TYR A 318 19.54 18.38 8.69
N ALA A 319 18.51 18.69 7.90
CA ALA A 319 17.28 19.31 8.38
C ALA A 319 16.53 18.43 9.39
N ILE A 320 16.59 17.11 9.28
CA ILE A 320 15.95 16.21 10.25
C ILE A 320 16.81 16.10 11.52
N ALA A 321 18.10 15.83 11.39
CA ALA A 321 18.98 15.57 12.52
C ALA A 321 19.23 16.83 13.37
N ALA A 322 19.39 18.00 12.74
CA ALA A 322 19.67 19.26 13.42
C ALA A 322 18.52 19.73 14.35
N ASN A 323 17.29 19.26 14.15
CA ASN A 323 16.17 19.57 15.05
C ASN A 323 16.43 19.11 16.49
N TYR A 324 17.18 18.01 16.62
CA TYR A 324 17.54 17.39 17.89
C TYR A 324 18.87 17.91 18.45
N ALA A 325 19.54 18.83 17.75
CA ALA A 325 20.79 19.40 18.22
C ALA A 325 20.57 20.22 19.51
N ARG A 326 21.49 20.05 20.47
CA ARG A 326 21.50 20.85 21.71
C ARG A 326 22.00 22.27 21.48
N ASP A 327 22.82 22.47 20.45
CA ASP A 327 23.30 23.78 20.05
C ASP A 327 22.18 24.57 19.34
N PRO A 328 21.70 25.69 19.91
CA PRO A 328 20.62 26.48 19.31
C PRO A 328 21.00 27.06 17.94
N VAL A 329 22.28 27.34 17.67
CA VAL A 329 22.73 27.88 16.37
C VAL A 329 22.60 26.81 15.29
N ARG A 330 23.03 25.58 15.59
CA ARG A 330 22.86 24.43 14.70
C ARG A 330 21.38 24.10 14.48
N LYS A 331 20.56 24.13 15.55
CA LYS A 331 19.12 23.92 15.43
C LYS A 331 18.45 24.99 14.55
N ASP A 332 18.83 26.25 14.70
CA ASP A 332 18.33 27.34 13.84
C ASP A 332 18.72 27.16 12.37
N ARG A 333 19.96 26.77 12.09
CA ARG A 333 20.39 26.42 10.73
C ARG A 333 19.60 25.24 10.16
N GLY A 334 19.31 24.22 10.97
CA GLY A 334 18.43 23.12 10.59
C GLY A 334 17.02 23.59 10.22
N PHE A 335 16.46 24.52 10.99
CA PHE A 335 15.17 25.14 10.68
C PHE A 335 15.22 25.92 9.36
N ALA A 336 16.28 26.69 9.13
CA ALA A 336 16.48 27.42 7.88
C ALA A 336 16.57 26.47 6.68
N THR A 337 17.34 25.39 6.77
CA THR A 337 17.42 24.35 5.72
C THR A 337 16.06 23.69 5.48
N CYS A 338 15.33 23.34 6.54
CA CYS A 338 13.99 22.76 6.45
C CYS A 338 13.00 23.70 5.75
N ASN A 339 13.02 24.99 6.12
CA ASN A 339 12.18 26.03 5.52
C ASN A 339 12.53 26.29 4.05
N TRP A 340 13.82 26.34 3.72
CA TRP A 340 14.30 26.49 2.35
C TRP A 340 13.87 25.31 1.49
N LEU A 341 14.06 24.06 1.96
CA LEU A 341 13.61 22.86 1.25
C LEU A 341 12.11 22.86 1.01
N ALA A 342 11.29 23.31 1.97
CA ALA A 342 9.84 23.36 1.82
C ALA A 342 9.36 24.39 0.79
N LEU A 343 10.13 25.46 0.57
CA LEU A 343 9.74 26.61 -0.25
C LEU A 343 10.48 26.72 -1.59
N ASP A 344 11.62 26.05 -1.79
CA ASP A 344 12.39 26.18 -3.03
C ASP A 344 11.76 25.39 -4.19
N ARG A 345 11.37 26.10 -5.25
CA ARG A 345 10.66 25.53 -6.41
C ARG A 345 11.52 24.60 -7.26
N SER A 346 12.84 24.71 -7.18
CA SER A 346 13.78 23.84 -7.92
C SER A 346 13.83 22.42 -7.35
N ILE A 347 13.35 22.22 -6.12
CA ILE A 347 13.31 20.93 -5.43
C ILE A 347 12.06 20.15 -5.86
N GLY A 348 12.15 18.83 -6.04
CA GLY A 348 10.98 18.01 -6.40
C GLY A 348 9.91 17.94 -5.29
N ASP A 349 8.67 17.62 -5.64
CA ASP A 349 7.53 17.59 -4.71
C ASP A 349 7.76 16.72 -3.46
N GLY A 350 8.35 15.52 -3.62
CA GLY A 350 8.59 14.61 -2.50
C GLY A 350 9.45 15.21 -1.37
N PRO A 351 10.69 15.63 -1.64
CA PRO A 351 11.52 16.35 -0.69
C PRO A 351 10.88 17.60 -0.09
N ARG A 352 10.16 18.40 -0.90
CA ARG A 352 9.45 19.59 -0.41
C ARG A 352 8.37 19.24 0.60
N ASP A 353 7.52 18.27 0.28
CA ASP A 353 6.42 17.84 1.15
C ASP A 353 6.94 17.23 2.45
N LEU A 354 8.06 16.47 2.40
CA LEU A 354 8.74 15.95 3.58
C LEU A 354 9.26 17.09 4.47
N ALA A 355 9.97 18.05 3.88
CA ALA A 355 10.49 19.20 4.60
C ALA A 355 9.37 20.05 5.21
N TRP A 356 8.31 20.30 4.45
CA TRP A 356 7.11 21.00 4.91
C TRP A 356 6.50 20.30 6.13
N SER A 357 6.27 18.98 6.05
CA SER A 357 5.74 18.17 7.16
C SER A 357 6.63 18.22 8.42
N ASN A 358 7.95 18.40 8.25
CA ASN A 358 8.91 18.47 9.36
C ASN A 358 9.01 19.86 10.02
N LEU A 359 8.46 20.92 9.43
CA LEU A 359 8.50 22.28 10.00
C LEU A 359 7.91 22.35 11.41
N ILE A 360 6.86 21.58 11.69
CA ILE A 360 6.18 21.53 13.01
C ILE A 360 7.12 21.15 14.17
N PHE A 361 8.21 20.43 13.90
CA PHE A 361 9.18 20.07 14.93
C PHE A 361 10.06 21.27 15.34
N TYR A 362 10.23 22.23 14.43
CA TYR A 362 11.01 23.45 14.67
C TYR A 362 10.19 24.60 15.24
N VAL A 363 8.93 24.76 14.80
CA VAL A 363 8.14 25.96 15.11
C VAL A 363 8.01 26.23 16.61
N GLN A 364 8.05 27.52 16.93
CA GLN A 364 7.99 28.11 18.27
C GLN A 364 6.77 29.03 18.38
N PRO A 365 6.29 29.33 19.60
CA PRO A 365 5.18 30.26 19.78
C PRO A 365 5.63 31.69 19.44
N ALA A 366 4.67 32.52 19.03
CA ALA A 366 4.87 33.90 18.60
C ALA A 366 5.67 34.71 19.62
N LYS A 367 5.39 34.52 20.92
CA LYS A 367 6.09 35.20 22.02
C LYS A 367 7.60 34.88 22.11
N THR A 368 8.03 33.73 21.62
CA THR A 368 9.45 33.33 21.59
C THR A 368 10.18 34.01 20.42
N THR A 369 9.53 34.14 19.26
CA THR A 369 10.13 34.73 18.07
C THR A 369 9.96 36.25 18.00
N MET A 370 8.92 36.78 18.64
CA MET A 370 8.51 38.19 18.63
C MET A 370 8.25 38.65 20.09
N PRO A 371 9.27 39.17 20.79
CA PRO A 371 9.16 39.52 22.20
C PRO A 371 8.08 40.56 22.55
N SER A 372 7.69 41.42 21.61
CA SER A 372 6.60 42.40 21.79
C SER A 372 5.19 41.80 21.68
N PHE A 373 5.06 40.54 21.24
CA PHE A 373 3.78 39.87 21.09
C PHE A 373 3.05 39.74 22.43
N SER A 374 1.85 40.33 22.52
CA SER A 374 1.02 40.30 23.72
C SER A 374 -0.44 40.00 23.36
N ALA A 375 -0.95 38.85 23.78
CA ALA A 375 -2.31 38.39 23.52
C ALA A 375 -3.23 38.55 24.74
N HIS A 376 -4.49 38.91 24.49
CA HIS A 376 -5.54 39.07 25.50
C HIS A 376 -6.82 38.34 25.05
N PRO A 377 -7.51 37.61 25.95
CA PRO A 377 -8.81 37.03 25.63
C PRO A 377 -9.84 38.11 25.35
N ILE A 378 -10.71 37.88 24.36
CA ILE A 378 -11.82 38.78 24.05
C ILE A 378 -12.97 38.48 25.03
N VAL A 379 -13.32 39.48 25.84
CA VAL A 379 -14.44 39.36 26.80
C VAL A 379 -15.76 39.50 26.05
N PHE A 380 -16.38 38.38 25.69
CA PHE A 380 -17.66 38.31 24.99
C PHE A 380 -18.55 37.22 25.58
N ALA A 381 -19.80 37.56 25.90
CA ALA A 381 -20.81 36.62 26.36
C ALA A 381 -21.65 36.15 25.16
N ALA A 382 -21.39 34.94 24.69
CA ALA A 382 -22.18 34.35 23.61
C ALA A 382 -23.63 34.08 24.06
N PRO A 383 -24.62 34.19 23.15
CA PRO A 383 -25.99 33.79 23.43
C PRO A 383 -26.10 32.32 23.87
N GLU A 384 -27.16 31.97 24.61
CA GLU A 384 -27.41 30.59 25.02
C GLU A 384 -27.47 29.64 23.81
N GLY A 385 -26.73 28.52 23.88
CA GLY A 385 -26.62 27.55 22.78
C GLY A 385 -25.52 27.87 21.74
N TYR A 386 -24.85 29.03 21.84
CA TYR A 386 -23.79 29.44 20.93
C TYR A 386 -22.42 29.53 21.63
N ARG A 387 -21.34 29.46 20.86
CA ARG A 387 -19.94 29.61 21.31
C ARG A 387 -19.19 30.62 20.44
N PRO A 388 -18.28 31.43 21.00
CA PRO A 388 -17.52 32.41 20.24
C PRO A 388 -16.54 31.72 19.27
N SER A 389 -16.43 32.25 18.04
CA SER A 389 -15.46 31.80 17.04
C SER A 389 -15.06 32.94 16.09
N SER A 390 -13.99 32.72 15.30
CA SER A 390 -13.50 33.55 14.18
C SER A 390 -13.57 35.08 14.39
N PRO A 391 -12.86 35.67 15.38
CA PRO A 391 -12.86 37.11 15.60
C PRO A 391 -12.06 37.85 14.53
N SER A 392 -12.63 38.90 13.92
CA SER A 392 -11.95 39.72 12.90
C SER A 392 -11.84 41.19 13.31
N VAL A 393 -10.62 41.65 13.59
CA VAL A 393 -10.31 43.05 13.92
C VAL A 393 -10.11 43.89 12.66
N ALA A 394 -10.61 45.13 12.70
CA ALA A 394 -10.35 46.18 11.72
C ALA A 394 -10.21 47.55 12.40
N ARG A 395 -9.67 48.53 11.67
CA ARG A 395 -9.60 49.93 12.10
C ARG A 395 -10.55 50.77 11.25
N LEU A 396 -11.46 51.50 11.89
CA LEU A 396 -12.33 52.49 11.25
C LEU A 396 -11.99 53.88 11.79
N GLY A 397 -11.24 54.67 11.01
CA GLY A 397 -10.67 55.93 11.49
C GLY A 397 -9.74 55.71 12.69
N LYS A 398 -10.10 56.24 13.86
CA LYS A 398 -9.35 56.05 15.12
C LYS A 398 -9.91 54.94 16.00
N GLU A 399 -10.99 54.27 15.59
CA GLU A 399 -11.65 53.26 16.40
C GLU A 399 -11.17 51.85 16.04
N ILE A 400 -11.03 51.02 17.07
CA ILE A 400 -10.81 49.58 16.93
C ILE A 400 -12.18 48.90 16.94
N VAL A 401 -12.50 48.22 15.85
CA VAL A 401 -13.74 47.44 15.71
C VAL A 401 -13.42 45.97 15.49
N LEU A 402 -14.28 45.09 15.98
CA LEU A 402 -14.09 43.65 15.88
C LEU A 402 -15.42 42.96 15.56
N ALA A 403 -15.44 42.13 14.52
CA ALA A 403 -16.54 41.19 14.29
C ALA A 403 -16.27 39.93 15.11
N GLN A 404 -17.19 39.60 16.01
CA GLN A 404 -17.16 38.37 16.79
C GLN A 404 -18.26 37.44 16.29
N ALA A 405 -17.90 36.29 15.73
CA ALA A 405 -18.89 35.27 15.39
C ALA A 405 -19.25 34.43 16.62
N ALA A 406 -20.48 33.91 16.62
CA ALA A 406 -20.99 32.95 17.58
C ALA A 406 -21.68 31.81 16.83
N VAL A 407 -21.26 30.57 17.06
CA VAL A 407 -21.70 29.37 16.31
C VAL A 407 -22.36 28.35 17.23
N ASN A 408 -23.28 27.53 16.70
CA ASN A 408 -24.04 26.53 17.47
C ASN A 408 -23.51 25.08 17.35
N PHE A 409 -22.36 24.88 16.70
CA PHE A 409 -21.72 23.57 16.59
C PHE A 409 -20.47 23.46 17.46
N THR A 410 -20.05 22.23 17.73
CA THR A 410 -18.72 21.92 18.27
C THR A 410 -17.91 21.22 17.18
N ALA A 411 -16.71 21.73 16.89
CA ALA A 411 -15.76 21.03 16.04
C ALA A 411 -15.14 19.86 16.82
N SER A 412 -14.95 18.70 16.19
CA SER A 412 -14.13 17.61 16.73
C SER A 412 -12.66 18.03 16.85
N GLU A 413 -11.87 17.32 17.67
CA GLU A 413 -10.42 17.56 17.81
C GLU A 413 -9.66 17.50 16.47
N ASP A 414 -10.25 16.82 15.50
CA ASP A 414 -9.77 16.61 14.14
C ASP A 414 -10.07 17.82 13.21
N GLY A 415 -10.90 18.78 13.66
CA GLY A 415 -11.31 19.98 12.92
C GLY A 415 -12.15 19.74 11.65
N ALA A 416 -12.52 18.49 11.34
CA ALA A 416 -13.22 18.10 10.11
C ALA A 416 -14.72 17.87 10.32
N HIS A 417 -15.15 17.44 11.51
CA HIS A 417 -16.55 17.14 11.80
C HIS A 417 -17.18 18.19 12.71
N ARG A 418 -18.20 18.89 12.21
CA ARG A 418 -19.03 19.80 13.00
C ARG A 418 -20.23 19.04 13.57
N ARG A 419 -20.42 19.07 14.89
CA ARG A 419 -21.57 18.44 15.56
C ARG A 419 -22.45 19.49 16.21
N THR A 420 -23.73 19.52 15.85
CA THR A 420 -24.78 20.30 16.53
C THR A 420 -25.50 19.40 17.55
N LYS A 421 -26.08 20.01 18.58
CA LYS A 421 -26.84 19.28 19.60
C LYS A 421 -28.16 18.79 18.97
N GLY A 422 -28.34 17.48 18.80
CA GLY A 422 -29.60 16.91 18.28
C GLY A 422 -29.81 17.00 16.77
N GLY A 423 -28.78 17.31 15.97
CA GLY A 423 -28.90 17.36 14.49
C GLY A 423 -29.54 18.64 13.95
N GLU A 424 -29.54 19.71 14.74
CA GLU A 424 -29.97 21.05 14.33
C GLU A 424 -29.11 21.59 13.17
N ALA A 425 -29.66 22.53 12.38
CA ALA A 425 -28.93 23.22 11.33
C ALA A 425 -27.74 24.01 11.91
N ILE A 426 -26.64 24.11 11.15
CA ILE A 426 -25.49 24.94 11.51
C ILE A 426 -25.86 26.41 11.34
N LEU A 427 -25.72 27.20 12.41
CA LEU A 427 -26.08 28.62 12.46
C LEU A 427 -24.90 29.44 12.98
N ALA A 428 -24.68 30.60 12.36
CA ALA A 428 -23.68 31.59 12.75
C ALA A 428 -24.33 32.96 12.99
N ARG A 429 -24.06 33.57 14.15
CA ARG A 429 -24.49 34.93 14.49
C ARG A 429 -23.27 35.83 14.62
N ASN A 430 -23.33 37.05 14.09
CA ASN A 430 -22.18 37.95 14.07
C ASN A 430 -22.46 39.19 14.91
N PHE A 431 -21.49 39.63 15.71
CA PHE A 431 -21.60 40.78 16.61
C PHE A 431 -20.49 41.78 16.32
N LEU A 432 -20.85 43.07 16.27
CA LEU A 432 -19.89 44.16 16.18
C LEU A 432 -19.51 44.61 17.59
N LEU A 433 -18.22 44.50 17.91
CA LEU A 433 -17.61 44.97 19.15
C LEU A 433 -16.82 46.24 18.85
N ARG A 434 -16.92 47.24 19.73
CA ARG A 434 -16.04 48.42 19.73
C ARG A 434 -15.10 48.34 20.92
N LEU A 435 -13.81 48.52 20.69
CA LEU A 435 -12.78 48.38 21.71
C LEU A 435 -12.18 49.74 22.06
N THR A 436 -11.72 49.88 23.30
CA THR A 436 -10.78 50.94 23.70
C THR A 436 -9.41 50.72 23.05
N ASP A 437 -8.56 51.74 23.04
CA ASP A 437 -7.13 51.62 22.72
C ASP A 437 -6.39 50.63 23.66
N GLY A 438 -6.95 50.36 24.84
CA GLY A 438 -6.47 49.33 25.77
C GLY A 438 -7.09 47.94 25.53
N LEU A 439 -7.75 47.71 24.40
CA LEU A 439 -8.42 46.46 23.98
C LEU A 439 -9.61 46.01 24.84
N ALA A 440 -10.06 46.81 25.82
CA ALA A 440 -11.29 46.54 26.55
C ALA A 440 -12.54 46.79 25.69
N VAL A 441 -13.53 45.89 25.75
CA VAL A 441 -14.80 46.00 25.01
C VAL A 441 -15.66 47.13 25.60
N ARG A 442 -16.03 48.12 24.77
CA ARG A 442 -16.91 49.25 25.11
C ARG A 442 -18.38 48.96 24.85
N SER A 443 -18.67 48.33 23.71
CA SER A 443 -20.03 48.01 23.28
C SER A 443 -20.04 46.74 22.44
N THR A 444 -21.13 45.99 22.53
CA THR A 444 -21.41 44.79 21.76
C THR A 444 -22.80 44.92 21.16
N THR A 445 -22.94 44.74 19.86
CA THR A 445 -24.24 44.83 19.18
C THR A 445 -24.31 43.79 18.07
N GLU A 446 -25.42 43.08 17.97
CA GLU A 446 -25.61 42.05 16.93
C GLU A 446 -25.74 42.70 15.54
N MET A 447 -25.05 42.12 14.56
CA MET A 447 -25.18 42.48 13.15
C MET A 447 -26.19 41.56 12.49
N LEU A 448 -27.35 42.10 12.15
CA LEU A 448 -28.40 41.34 11.46
C LEU A 448 -27.97 41.06 10.01
N PRO A 449 -28.23 39.85 9.48
CA PRO A 449 -27.91 39.52 8.09
C PRO A 449 -28.72 40.38 7.10
N PRO A 450 -28.32 40.38 5.81
CA PRO A 450 -29.10 41.03 4.75
C PRO A 450 -30.52 40.46 4.68
N THR A 451 -31.51 41.30 4.37
CA THR A 451 -32.94 40.91 4.30
C THR A 451 -33.26 39.83 3.28
N ASN A 452 -32.37 39.59 2.32
CA ASN A 452 -32.47 38.61 1.25
C ASN A 452 -31.75 37.28 1.55
N MET A 453 -31.25 37.06 2.77
CA MET A 453 -30.57 35.82 3.19
C MET A 453 -31.46 35.02 4.16
N ARG A 454 -31.48 33.68 4.03
CA ARG A 454 -32.17 32.75 4.96
C ARG A 454 -31.42 32.64 6.30
N GLU A 455 -32.04 32.02 7.30
CA GLU A 455 -31.54 31.94 8.69
C GLU A 455 -30.16 31.27 8.87
N ALA A 456 -29.64 30.55 7.86
CA ALA A 456 -28.28 30.01 7.86
C ALA A 456 -27.25 31.16 7.71
N GLY A 457 -26.65 31.56 8.84
CA GLY A 457 -25.87 32.79 8.97
C GLY A 457 -24.55 32.90 8.19
N VAL A 458 -23.92 34.07 8.30
CA VAL A 458 -22.66 34.44 7.63
C VAL A 458 -21.46 33.86 8.41
N GLU A 459 -20.66 32.99 7.78
CA GLU A 459 -19.47 32.38 8.38
C GLU A 459 -18.18 33.12 7.95
N ASP A 460 -17.15 33.08 8.80
CA ASP A 460 -15.81 33.62 8.51
C ASP A 460 -15.78 35.09 8.06
N LEU A 461 -16.60 35.94 8.68
CA LEU A 461 -16.68 37.37 8.39
C LEU A 461 -15.36 38.10 8.72
N ARG A 462 -14.71 38.65 7.70
CA ARG A 462 -13.49 39.47 7.82
C ARG A 462 -13.81 40.94 7.62
N LEU A 463 -13.58 41.77 8.64
CA LEU A 463 -13.84 43.20 8.57
C LEU A 463 -12.71 43.96 7.87
N PHE A 464 -13.09 44.99 7.11
CA PHE A 464 -12.17 45.98 6.55
C PHE A 464 -12.89 47.33 6.34
N ALA A 465 -12.12 48.42 6.31
CA ALA A 465 -12.67 49.75 6.02
C ALA A 465 -12.47 50.07 4.54
N TRP A 466 -13.54 50.55 3.87
CA TRP A 466 -13.49 51.00 2.48
C TRP A 466 -14.49 52.13 2.25
N LYS A 467 -14.00 53.25 1.70
CA LYS A 467 -14.69 54.53 1.47
C LYS A 467 -15.33 55.08 2.76
N ASP A 468 -14.56 55.11 3.84
CA ASP A 468 -15.01 55.52 5.20
C ASP A 468 -16.21 54.73 5.75
N LYS A 469 -16.46 53.53 5.21
CA LYS A 469 -17.51 52.62 5.66
C LYS A 469 -16.91 51.29 6.07
N LEU A 470 -17.58 50.61 7.00
CA LEU A 470 -17.19 49.28 7.43
C LEU A 470 -17.79 48.24 6.47
N TRP A 471 -16.94 47.34 5.99
CA TRP A 471 -17.29 46.23 5.11
C TRP A 471 -16.82 44.91 5.70
N GLY A 472 -17.43 43.83 5.24
CA GLY A 472 -17.08 42.46 5.60
C GLY A 472 -16.95 41.57 4.36
N SER A 473 -15.93 40.71 4.33
CA SER A 473 -15.78 39.61 3.35
C SER A 473 -16.08 38.28 4.03
N ALA A 474 -16.89 37.42 3.42
CA ALA A 474 -17.34 36.19 4.06
C ALA A 474 -17.64 35.07 3.04
N SER A 475 -17.81 33.85 3.55
CA SER A 475 -18.35 32.72 2.78
C SER A 475 -19.81 32.46 3.20
N VAL A 476 -20.69 32.14 2.24
CA VAL A 476 -22.13 31.93 2.49
C VAL A 476 -22.57 30.55 1.99
N GLY A 477 -23.37 29.83 2.79
CA GLY A 477 -23.86 28.48 2.48
C GLY A 477 -25.23 28.38 1.79
N ASP A 478 -26.14 29.35 1.96
CA ASP A 478 -27.59 29.13 1.70
C ASP A 478 -28.24 30.16 0.76
N LEU A 479 -27.47 30.69 -0.18
CA LEU A 479 -27.99 31.49 -1.31
C LEU A 479 -28.09 30.54 -2.52
N ALA A 480 -29.27 30.45 -3.14
CA ALA A 480 -29.48 29.64 -4.34
C ALA A 480 -28.43 30.01 -5.41
N ASP A 481 -27.72 29.00 -5.92
CA ASP A 481 -26.55 29.10 -6.81
C ASP A 481 -25.26 29.68 -6.22
N SER A 482 -25.11 29.83 -4.90
CA SER A 482 -23.92 30.47 -4.29
C SER A 482 -23.26 29.73 -3.12
N GLU A 483 -23.61 28.47 -2.90
CA GLU A 483 -22.95 27.59 -1.93
C GLU A 483 -21.42 27.56 -2.20
N GLY A 484 -20.63 28.03 -1.24
CA GLY A 484 -19.17 28.12 -1.36
C GLY A 484 -18.62 29.34 -2.11
N LYS A 485 -19.44 30.36 -2.44
CA LYS A 485 -18.98 31.61 -3.06
C LYS A 485 -18.60 32.67 -2.02
N GLN A 486 -17.55 33.44 -2.31
CA GLN A 486 -17.16 34.62 -1.52
C GLN A 486 -18.11 35.79 -1.78
N VAL A 487 -18.46 36.50 -0.71
CA VAL A 487 -19.30 37.69 -0.76
C VAL A 487 -18.64 38.84 -0.02
N ILE A 488 -18.95 40.06 -0.44
CA ILE A 488 -18.70 41.26 0.36
C ILE A 488 -20.03 41.92 0.73
N MET A 489 -20.05 42.54 1.90
CA MET A 489 -21.24 43.23 2.43
C MET A 489 -20.82 44.45 3.23
N ARG A 490 -21.63 45.51 3.18
CA ARG A 490 -21.44 46.71 3.98
C ARG A 490 -22.12 46.53 5.33
N VAL A 491 -21.48 46.93 6.42
CA VAL A 491 -22.13 47.00 7.73
C VAL A 491 -22.74 48.39 7.88
N ASP A 492 -24.07 48.49 7.90
CA ASP A 492 -24.76 49.73 8.20
C ASP A 492 -24.72 49.99 9.71
N ASP A 493 -24.11 51.12 10.04
CA ASP A 493 -23.78 51.58 11.39
C ASP A 493 -24.26 53.03 11.58
N SER A 494 -25.24 53.45 10.79
CA SER A 494 -25.82 54.79 10.87
C SER A 494 -26.73 55.01 12.07
N GLU A 495 -27.38 53.93 12.57
CA GLU A 495 -28.24 53.96 13.75
C GLU A 495 -27.60 53.23 14.95
N PRO A 496 -27.37 53.92 16.09
CA PRO A 496 -26.81 53.29 17.29
C PRO A 496 -27.67 52.12 17.79
N GLY A 497 -27.05 50.94 17.91
CA GLY A 497 -27.72 49.74 18.43
C GLY A 497 -28.52 48.94 17.38
N HIS A 498 -28.60 49.40 16.13
CA HIS A 498 -29.21 48.66 15.04
C HIS A 498 -28.23 48.51 13.88
N HIS A 499 -27.44 47.42 13.90
CA HIS A 499 -26.50 47.13 12.82
C HIS A 499 -27.05 46.06 11.89
N ARG A 500 -27.01 46.33 10.58
CA ARG A 500 -27.44 45.39 9.56
C ARG A 500 -26.44 45.32 8.43
N MET A 501 -26.20 44.12 7.92
CA MET A 501 -25.44 43.91 6.71
C MET A 501 -26.28 44.28 5.49
N THR A 502 -25.79 45.22 4.68
CA THR A 502 -26.43 45.75 3.47
C THR A 502 -25.49 45.60 2.27
N ASP A 503 -25.95 45.96 1.07
CA ASP A 503 -25.12 45.99 -0.15
C ASP A 503 -24.35 44.68 -0.42
N LEU A 504 -25.00 43.53 -0.24
CA LEU A 504 -24.42 42.21 -0.51
C LEU A 504 -24.02 42.09 -1.99
N ARG A 505 -22.75 41.78 -2.24
CA ARG A 505 -22.22 41.51 -3.58
C ARG A 505 -21.57 40.12 -3.59
N VAL A 506 -22.03 39.27 -4.51
CA VAL A 506 -21.44 37.95 -4.75
C VAL A 506 -20.28 38.12 -5.73
N LEU A 507 -19.10 37.65 -5.35
CA LEU A 507 -17.93 37.65 -6.23
C LEU A 507 -17.99 36.40 -7.14
N PRO A 508 -18.00 36.54 -8.47
CA PRO A 508 -18.05 35.39 -9.36
C PRO A 508 -16.78 34.54 -9.23
N ALA A 509 -16.95 33.22 -9.08
CA ALA A 509 -15.84 32.28 -9.03
C ALA A 509 -15.19 32.16 -10.43
N THR A 510 -14.04 32.80 -10.64
CA THR A 510 -13.28 32.71 -11.89
C THR A 510 -12.02 31.85 -11.68
N GLY A 511 -12.12 30.54 -11.94
CA GLY A 511 -10.97 29.62 -11.93
C GLY A 511 -11.31 28.20 -11.48
N PRO A 512 -10.38 27.22 -11.63
CA PRO A 512 -10.59 25.84 -11.22
C PRO A 512 -10.85 25.77 -9.71
N SER A 513 -11.94 25.06 -9.38
CA SER A 513 -12.52 24.86 -8.07
C SER A 513 -11.52 24.30 -7.04
N ALA A 514 -11.22 25.08 -6.00
CA ALA A 514 -10.78 24.58 -4.71
C ALA A 514 -11.64 25.24 -3.63
N PRO A 515 -12.44 24.50 -2.84
CA PRO A 515 -13.35 25.05 -1.82
C PRO A 515 -12.68 25.88 -0.70
N ASP A 516 -11.35 25.78 -0.52
CA ASP A 516 -10.65 26.29 0.67
C ASP A 516 -9.86 27.61 0.48
N ARG A 517 -9.86 28.20 -0.72
CA ARG A 517 -9.03 29.38 -0.99
C ARG A 517 -9.82 30.69 -0.80
N LYS A 518 -9.68 31.27 0.40
CA LYS A 518 -10.35 32.51 0.83
C LYS A 518 -9.73 33.75 0.15
N TRP A 519 -10.57 34.69 -0.27
CA TRP A 519 -10.15 35.93 -0.95
C TRP A 519 -9.76 36.97 0.10
N MET A 520 -8.53 37.48 0.05
CA MET A 520 -8.06 38.44 1.05
C MET A 520 -8.13 39.87 0.52
N THR A 521 -8.80 40.74 1.27
CA THR A 521 -9.09 42.11 0.85
C THR A 521 -7.87 43.00 0.98
N GLN A 522 -7.70 43.87 -0.02
CA GLN A 522 -6.68 44.90 -0.06
C GLN A 522 -7.34 46.21 -0.49
N VAL A 523 -7.23 47.25 0.34
CA VAL A 523 -7.76 48.58 0.02
C VAL A 523 -6.59 49.49 -0.32
N THR A 524 -6.47 49.84 -1.59
CA THR A 524 -5.39 50.66 -2.14
C THR A 524 -5.87 52.07 -2.43
N SER A 525 -4.96 53.04 -2.45
CA SER A 525 -5.25 54.41 -2.89
C SER A 525 -4.74 54.62 -4.32
N GLY A 526 -5.59 55.10 -5.22
CA GLY A 526 -5.22 55.50 -6.58
C GLY A 526 -4.48 56.83 -6.62
N GLU A 527 -3.95 57.20 -7.79
CA GLU A 527 -3.15 58.42 -7.99
C GLU A 527 -3.90 59.72 -7.63
N ALA A 528 -5.23 59.72 -7.74
CA ALA A 528 -6.10 60.84 -7.37
C ALA A 528 -6.61 60.79 -5.90
N GLY A 529 -6.09 59.86 -5.08
CA GLY A 529 -6.55 59.65 -3.70
C GLY A 529 -7.84 58.84 -3.57
N GLU A 530 -8.36 58.28 -4.66
CA GLU A 530 -9.55 57.42 -4.67
C GLU A 530 -9.24 56.03 -4.09
N GLU A 531 -10.09 55.51 -3.21
CA GLU A 531 -9.91 54.14 -2.68
C GLU A 531 -10.42 53.08 -3.65
N ARG A 532 -9.56 52.09 -3.92
CA ARG A 532 -9.83 50.92 -4.78
C ARG A 532 -9.74 49.63 -3.98
N LEU A 533 -10.75 48.78 -4.10
CA LEU A 533 -10.78 47.45 -3.49
C LEU A 533 -10.21 46.41 -4.46
N GLN A 534 -9.28 45.61 -3.95
CA GLN A 534 -8.63 44.48 -4.63
C GLN A 534 -8.70 43.23 -3.75
N PHE A 535 -8.45 42.08 -4.37
CA PHE A 535 -8.41 40.78 -3.69
C PHE A 535 -7.14 40.02 -4.08
N VAL A 536 -6.45 39.45 -3.11
CA VAL A 536 -5.28 38.58 -3.31
C VAL A 536 -5.66 37.13 -3.07
N TYR A 537 -5.22 36.25 -3.97
CA TYR A 537 -5.50 34.82 -3.97
C TYR A 537 -4.20 34.00 -4.06
N PHE A 538 -4.04 33.07 -3.12
CA PHE A 538 -2.92 32.14 -3.11
C PHE A 538 -3.20 30.96 -4.03
N GLY A 539 -2.40 30.92 -5.09
CA GLY A 539 -2.29 29.84 -6.05
C GLY A 539 -0.89 29.89 -6.65
N ASP A 540 -0.66 29.05 -7.65
CA ASP A 540 0.57 29.11 -8.42
C ASP A 540 0.17 29.17 -9.90
N PRO A 541 -0.01 30.38 -10.47
CA PRO A 541 0.41 31.70 -9.95
C PRO A 541 -0.50 32.31 -8.85
N ILE A 542 0.06 33.26 -8.07
CA ILE A 542 -0.70 34.16 -7.17
C ILE A 542 -1.50 35.13 -8.02
N ARG A 543 -2.79 35.31 -7.70
CA ARG A 543 -3.72 36.16 -8.45
C ARG A 543 -4.14 37.38 -7.64
N VAL A 544 -4.16 38.53 -8.30
CA VAL A 544 -4.77 39.76 -7.79
C VAL A 544 -5.98 40.09 -8.65
N ALA A 545 -7.13 40.37 -8.04
CA ALA A 545 -8.38 40.72 -8.73
C ALA A 545 -8.93 42.07 -8.26
N ASN A 546 -9.73 42.73 -9.10
CA ASN A 546 -10.42 43.98 -8.77
C ASN A 546 -11.75 43.72 -8.04
N GLU A 547 -12.45 44.80 -7.67
CA GLU A 547 -13.74 44.73 -6.96
C GLU A 547 -14.88 44.02 -7.74
N GLN A 548 -14.73 43.83 -9.06
CA GLN A 548 -15.63 43.08 -9.93
C GLN A 548 -15.14 41.64 -10.21
N ALA A 549 -14.14 41.14 -9.45
CA ALA A 549 -13.51 39.83 -9.64
C ALA A 549 -12.81 39.62 -11.01
N GLY A 550 -12.47 40.71 -11.70
CA GLY A 550 -11.60 40.66 -12.87
C GLY A 550 -10.13 40.58 -12.46
N THR A 551 -9.37 39.64 -13.04
CA THR A 551 -7.93 39.51 -12.80
C THR A 551 -7.18 40.78 -13.20
N ILE A 552 -6.43 41.35 -12.26
CA ILE A 552 -5.49 42.45 -12.47
C ILE A 552 -4.12 41.89 -12.86
N SER A 553 -3.64 40.88 -12.14
CA SER A 553 -2.35 40.23 -12.40
C SER A 553 -2.36 38.78 -11.91
N ASP A 554 -1.62 37.94 -12.63
CA ASP A 554 -1.23 36.60 -12.20
C ASP A 554 0.30 36.57 -12.18
N THR A 555 0.91 36.21 -11.04
CA THR A 555 2.36 36.16 -10.91
C THR A 555 2.83 34.90 -10.20
N SER A 556 3.79 34.20 -10.81
CA SER A 556 4.44 33.05 -10.20
C SER A 556 5.48 33.53 -9.18
N PRO A 557 5.31 33.26 -7.88
CA PRO A 557 6.31 33.65 -6.89
C PRO A 557 7.59 32.83 -7.04
N GLY A 558 8.73 33.37 -6.59
CA GLY A 558 10.02 32.68 -6.58
C GLY A 558 10.08 31.44 -5.67
N ILE A 559 9.08 31.30 -4.79
CA ILE A 559 8.92 30.18 -3.85
C ILE A 559 7.66 29.36 -4.13
N ALA A 560 7.63 28.12 -3.64
CA ALA A 560 6.47 27.24 -3.65
C ALA A 560 5.44 27.74 -2.64
N VAL A 561 4.26 28.14 -3.12
CA VAL A 561 3.17 28.71 -2.31
C VAL A 561 1.89 27.86 -2.34
N GLN A 562 1.96 26.66 -2.90
CA GLN A 562 0.77 25.81 -3.11
C GLN A 562 0.08 25.42 -1.79
N ARG A 563 0.83 25.46 -0.68
CA ARG A 563 0.36 25.17 0.69
C ARG A 563 -0.13 26.41 1.45
N PHE A 564 0.01 27.61 0.88
CA PHE A 564 -0.38 28.85 1.55
C PHE A 564 -1.87 29.13 1.33
N SER A 565 -2.54 29.54 2.40
CA SER A 565 -3.92 30.03 2.36
C SER A 565 -4.00 31.36 3.10
N GLY A 566 -4.68 32.35 2.50
CA GLY A 566 -4.88 33.65 3.11
C GLY A 566 -5.74 33.57 4.38
N GLU A 567 -5.38 34.35 5.39
CA GLU A 567 -6.10 34.42 6.66
C GLU A 567 -6.66 35.81 6.98
N SER A 568 -5.84 36.86 6.81
CA SER A 568 -6.20 38.24 7.13
C SER A 568 -6.35 39.12 5.89
N GLN A 569 -7.03 40.26 6.05
CA GLN A 569 -6.88 41.38 5.12
C GLN A 569 -5.43 41.87 5.04
N LEU A 570 -5.09 42.54 3.94
CA LEU A 570 -3.79 43.16 3.73
C LEU A 570 -3.76 44.55 4.37
N VAL A 571 -2.66 44.86 5.04
CA VAL A 571 -2.41 46.20 5.62
C VAL A 571 -1.17 46.82 5.00
N ALA A 572 -1.19 48.13 4.79
CA ALA A 572 0.00 48.85 4.35
C ALA A 572 1.10 48.70 5.41
N PHE A 573 2.30 48.30 4.99
CA PHE A 573 3.41 48.01 5.90
C PHE A 573 4.74 48.20 5.17
N ALA A 574 5.65 49.01 5.73
CA ALA A 574 7.00 49.24 5.20
C ALA A 574 7.06 49.53 3.67
N GLY A 575 6.13 50.35 3.15
CA GLY A 575 6.07 50.73 1.73
C GLY A 575 5.45 49.69 0.79
N GLY A 576 4.92 48.59 1.33
CA GLY A 576 4.18 47.56 0.60
C GLY A 576 2.97 47.07 1.42
N TRP A 577 2.68 45.78 1.36
CA TRP A 577 1.50 45.17 1.98
C TRP A 577 1.85 43.91 2.76
N LEU A 578 1.40 43.85 4.01
CA LEU A 578 1.58 42.71 4.91
C LEU A 578 0.28 41.93 5.06
N MET A 579 0.39 40.61 5.16
CA MET A 579 -0.73 39.71 5.40
C MET A 579 -0.29 38.52 6.26
N LEU A 580 -1.24 37.93 6.99
CA LEU A 580 -1.10 36.60 7.57
C LEU A 580 -1.64 35.53 6.61
N ILE A 581 -0.87 34.45 6.48
CA ILE A 581 -1.31 33.19 5.86
C ILE A 581 -1.21 32.07 6.90
N HIS A 582 -1.93 30.98 6.64
CA HIS A 582 -1.64 29.70 7.28
C HIS A 582 -1.20 28.62 6.29
N GLU A 583 -0.58 27.60 6.86
CA GLU A 583 -0.32 26.30 6.27
C GLU A 583 -1.00 25.23 7.13
N VAL A 584 -1.88 24.43 6.53
CA VAL A 584 -2.60 23.37 7.24
C VAL A 584 -1.82 22.07 7.13
N GLN A 585 -1.31 21.58 8.25
CA GLN A 585 -0.67 20.26 8.34
C GLN A 585 -1.62 19.27 9.00
N TRP A 586 -1.96 18.22 8.26
CA TRP A 586 -2.69 17.08 8.82
C TRP A 586 -1.68 16.02 9.27
N ARG A 587 -1.80 15.58 10.53
CA ARG A 587 -0.99 14.49 11.08
C ARG A 587 -1.87 13.28 11.41
N PRO A 588 -2.00 12.31 10.49
CA PRO A 588 -2.89 11.15 10.65
C PRO A 588 -2.62 10.36 11.93
N PHE A 589 -1.34 10.12 12.25
CA PHE A 589 -0.90 9.42 13.46
C PHE A 589 -1.34 10.11 14.76
N GLU A 590 -1.47 11.43 14.73
CA GLU A 590 -1.92 12.23 15.88
C GLU A 590 -3.43 12.51 15.82
N SER A 591 -4.10 12.14 14.71
CA SER A 591 -5.49 12.55 14.38
C SER A 591 -5.74 14.04 14.60
N ARG A 592 -4.70 14.86 14.35
CA ARG A 592 -4.68 16.29 14.67
C ARG A 592 -4.32 17.12 13.46
N ARG A 593 -4.98 18.27 13.38
CA ARG A 593 -4.73 19.35 12.43
C ARG A 593 -3.92 20.45 13.11
N TYR A 594 -2.86 20.88 12.45
CA TYR A 594 -2.04 22.02 12.86
C TYR A 594 -2.17 23.13 11.83
N CYS A 595 -2.44 24.35 12.30
CA CYS A 595 -2.37 25.56 11.48
C CYS A 595 -1.11 26.31 11.86
N LEU A 596 -0.17 26.44 10.92
CA LEU A 596 1.06 27.22 11.12
C LEU A 596 0.93 28.55 10.39
N HIS A 597 1.23 29.64 11.07
CA HIS A 597 1.07 31.00 10.55
C HIS A 597 2.38 31.53 9.97
N ARG A 598 2.28 32.38 8.94
CA ARG A 598 3.39 33.20 8.44
C ARG A 598 2.94 34.61 8.12
N PHE A 599 3.88 35.53 8.25
CA PHE A 599 3.80 36.82 7.57
C PHE A 599 4.29 36.67 6.14
N VAL A 600 3.52 37.23 5.21
CA VAL A 600 3.92 37.43 3.81
C VAL A 600 3.85 38.91 3.49
N TRP A 601 4.84 39.41 2.76
CA TRP A 601 4.92 40.81 2.38
C TRP A 601 5.03 40.94 0.86
N PHE A 602 4.15 41.78 0.32
CA PHE A 602 4.10 42.15 -1.07
C PHE A 602 4.66 43.56 -1.26
N ASP A 603 5.37 43.79 -2.36
CA ASP A 603 5.75 45.14 -2.73
C ASP A 603 4.56 45.97 -3.24
N ALA A 604 4.81 47.23 -3.60
CA ALA A 604 3.78 48.13 -4.14
C ALA A 604 3.17 47.65 -5.47
N MET A 605 3.81 46.70 -6.16
CA MET A 605 3.33 46.07 -7.40
C MET A 605 2.58 44.76 -7.15
N ASN A 606 2.30 44.41 -5.88
CA ASN A 606 1.69 43.16 -5.46
C ASN A 606 2.51 41.90 -5.82
N LEU A 607 3.83 42.02 -5.89
CA LEU A 607 4.72 40.86 -6.00
C LEU A 607 5.12 40.39 -4.61
N LEU A 608 5.03 39.08 -4.36
CA LEU A 608 5.48 38.48 -3.10
C LEU A 608 7.01 38.54 -3.02
N GLN A 609 7.54 39.38 -2.13
CA GLN A 609 8.99 39.61 -2.00
C GLN A 609 9.57 39.04 -0.71
N LYS A 610 8.78 38.96 0.37
CA LYS A 610 9.27 38.46 1.66
C LYS A 610 8.29 37.54 2.35
N VAL A 611 8.84 36.61 3.13
CA VAL A 611 8.09 35.65 3.92
C VAL A 611 8.79 35.41 5.26
N SER A 612 8.01 35.19 6.32
CA SER A 612 8.57 34.75 7.60
C SER A 612 8.71 33.23 7.67
N ARG A 613 9.51 32.75 8.62
CA ARG A 613 9.42 31.34 9.07
C ARG A 613 8.05 31.08 9.73
N PRO A 614 7.59 29.81 9.77
CA PRO A 614 6.31 29.47 10.35
C PRO A 614 6.35 29.53 11.88
N PHE A 615 5.24 29.96 12.49
CA PHE A 615 5.04 30.04 13.94
C PHE A 615 3.60 29.68 14.31
N TYR A 616 3.32 29.56 15.60
CA TYR A 616 1.96 29.48 16.16
C TYR A 616 1.80 30.58 17.22
N PHE A 617 0.59 31.03 17.53
CA PHE A 617 0.34 32.12 18.48
C PHE A 617 0.49 31.67 19.94
N ASN A 618 -0.40 30.77 20.40
CA ASN A 618 -0.48 30.34 21.79
C ASN A 618 -0.06 28.87 21.94
N GLU A 619 -0.75 27.95 21.27
CA GLU A 619 -0.54 26.51 21.38
C GLU A 619 -0.52 25.85 20.01
N LYS A 620 0.25 24.75 19.88
CA LYS A 620 0.28 24.00 18.61
C LYS A 620 -1.06 23.29 18.43
N GLY A 621 -1.84 23.70 17.44
CA GLY A 621 -3.11 23.09 17.11
C GLY A 621 -3.86 23.84 16.02
N VAL A 622 -5.19 23.83 16.10
CA VAL A 622 -6.05 24.60 15.21
C VAL A 622 -6.15 26.03 15.74
N GLU A 623 -5.28 26.90 15.23
CA GLU A 623 -5.38 28.35 15.40
C GLU A 623 -5.79 28.98 14.06
N PHE A 624 -6.66 29.99 14.10
CA PHE A 624 -7.13 30.65 12.88
C PHE A 624 -7.12 32.16 13.05
N ALA A 625 -6.28 32.85 12.28
CA ALA A 625 -6.29 34.31 12.25
C ALA A 625 -7.39 34.81 11.30
N ALA A 626 -8.14 35.81 11.74
CA ALA A 626 -9.26 36.37 10.97
C ALA A 626 -9.19 37.90 10.82
N GLY A 627 -8.22 38.58 11.44
CA GLY A 627 -8.03 40.02 11.25
C GLY A 627 -6.60 40.48 11.51
N LEU A 628 -6.16 41.46 10.71
CA LEU A 628 -4.89 42.18 10.84
C LEU A 628 -5.15 43.67 10.63
N ALA A 629 -4.83 44.52 11.61
CA ALA A 629 -5.06 45.95 11.51
C ALA A 629 -3.95 46.74 12.21
N TRP A 630 -3.80 48.02 11.87
CA TRP A 630 -2.98 48.91 12.69
C TRP A 630 -3.71 49.26 13.99
N HIS A 631 -2.98 49.29 15.09
CA HIS A 631 -3.42 49.96 16.30
C HIS A 631 -3.56 51.48 16.02
N PRO A 632 -4.48 52.22 16.68
CA PRO A 632 -4.61 53.67 16.52
C PRO A 632 -3.35 54.50 16.81
N ASP A 633 -2.35 53.91 17.46
CA ASP A 633 -1.04 54.55 17.73
C ASP A 633 -0.07 54.46 16.55
N GLU A 634 -0.40 53.68 15.51
CA GLU A 634 0.40 53.43 14.30
C GLU A 634 1.83 52.93 14.57
N LYS A 635 2.04 52.30 15.74
CA LYS A 635 3.31 51.68 16.11
C LYS A 635 3.24 50.16 16.19
N ARG A 636 2.02 49.64 16.35
CA ARG A 636 1.76 48.23 16.60
C ARG A 636 0.64 47.72 15.72
N LEU A 637 0.73 46.45 15.34
CA LEU A 637 -0.32 45.72 14.65
C LEU A 637 -1.21 44.99 15.65
N LEU A 638 -2.47 44.86 15.29
CA LEU A 638 -3.50 44.10 15.96
C LEU A 638 -3.76 42.82 15.16
N ILE A 639 -3.77 41.68 15.85
CA ILE A 639 -4.08 40.37 15.28
C ILE A 639 -5.23 39.79 16.07
N SER A 640 -6.32 39.39 15.40
CA SER A 640 -7.41 38.64 16.03
C SER A 640 -7.44 37.21 15.52
N TYR A 641 -7.55 36.26 16.45
CA TYR A 641 -7.48 34.83 16.13
C TYR A 641 -8.33 34.00 17.10
N SER A 642 -8.71 32.80 16.66
CA SER A 642 -9.33 31.79 17.49
C SER A 642 -8.39 30.61 17.76
N VAL A 643 -8.61 29.93 18.89
CA VAL A 643 -7.96 28.66 19.24
C VAL A 643 -9.06 27.60 19.37
N ALA A 644 -8.92 26.50 18.62
CA ALA A 644 -9.82 25.35 18.59
C ALA A 644 -11.31 25.72 18.46
N ASP A 645 -11.63 26.78 17.71
CA ASP A 645 -12.99 27.33 17.53
C ASP A 645 -13.79 27.50 18.83
N SER A 646 -13.10 27.79 19.93
CA SER A 646 -13.72 27.87 21.27
C SER A 646 -13.19 29.04 22.11
N GLU A 647 -11.98 29.50 21.83
CA GLU A 647 -11.41 30.69 22.47
C GLU A 647 -11.10 31.76 21.44
N CYS A 648 -11.37 33.02 21.76
CA CYS A 648 -11.16 34.16 20.87
C CYS A 648 -10.21 35.16 21.53
N TRP A 649 -9.18 35.54 20.78
CA TRP A 649 -8.05 36.33 21.27
C TRP A 649 -7.79 37.53 20.37
N ILE A 650 -7.27 38.59 20.97
CA ILE A 650 -6.70 39.75 20.28
C ILE A 650 -5.30 40.01 20.80
N ALA A 651 -4.35 40.15 19.89
CA ALA A 651 -2.95 40.39 20.20
C ALA A 651 -2.43 41.69 19.61
N THR A 652 -1.43 42.27 20.27
CA THR A 652 -0.62 43.38 19.75
C THR A 652 0.79 42.91 19.46
N ILE A 653 1.40 43.45 18.40
CA ILE A 653 2.81 43.23 18.06
C ILE A 653 3.43 44.50 17.47
N ASP A 654 4.67 44.81 17.85
CA ASP A 654 5.39 45.97 17.33
C ASP A 654 5.83 45.77 15.87
N GLU A 655 5.80 46.86 15.09
CA GLU A 655 6.26 46.85 13.67
C GLU A 655 7.67 46.27 13.50
N ALA A 656 8.57 46.57 14.44
CA ALA A 656 9.97 46.15 14.37
C ALA A 656 10.16 44.64 14.45
N ASP A 657 9.37 43.94 15.28
CA ASP A 657 9.45 42.48 15.42
C ASP A 657 8.96 41.78 14.15
N VAL A 658 7.86 42.26 13.57
CA VAL A 658 7.35 41.74 12.29
C VAL A 658 8.36 41.99 11.16
N GLY A 659 8.90 43.21 11.06
CA GLY A 659 9.92 43.55 10.08
C GLY A 659 11.18 42.69 10.19
N GLY A 660 11.59 42.34 11.41
CA GLY A 660 12.74 41.47 11.69
C GLY A 660 12.54 40.00 11.30
N MET A 661 11.30 39.53 11.16
CA MET A 661 11.00 38.15 10.77
C MET A 661 10.93 37.93 9.25
N LEU A 662 10.83 38.99 8.45
CA LEU A 662 10.63 38.88 7.00
C LEU A 662 11.95 38.63 6.26
N GLU A 663 12.09 37.45 5.64
CA GLU A 663 13.23 37.06 4.80
C GLU A 663 12.87 37.25 3.31
N ASP A 664 13.83 37.71 2.50
CA ASP A 664 13.66 37.84 1.03
C ASP A 664 13.47 36.46 0.38
N VAL A 665 12.44 36.30 -0.46
CA VAL A 665 12.11 35.00 -1.08
C VAL A 665 13.21 34.48 -2.00
N ASP A 666 13.95 35.37 -2.65
CA ASP A 666 15.08 35.03 -3.54
C ASP A 666 16.39 34.74 -2.78
N ARG A 667 16.41 34.98 -1.46
CA ARG A 667 17.60 34.84 -0.61
C ARG A 667 17.31 34.10 0.69
N LEU A 668 16.32 33.20 0.66
CA LEU A 668 16.02 32.34 1.80
C LEU A 668 17.28 31.60 2.24
N SER A 669 17.56 31.65 3.55
CA SER A 669 18.74 31.00 4.11
C SER A 669 18.65 29.48 3.90
N SER A 670 19.56 28.92 3.11
CA SER A 670 19.67 27.45 2.93
C SER A 670 20.20 26.72 4.17
N GLY A 671 20.62 27.46 5.20
CA GLY A 671 21.20 26.93 6.45
C GLY A 671 22.63 26.37 6.30
N VAL A 672 23.16 26.33 5.08
CA VAL A 672 24.55 25.94 4.80
C VAL A 672 25.46 27.14 5.09
N ALA A 673 26.53 26.92 5.86
CA ALA A 673 27.50 27.96 6.16
C ALA A 673 28.23 28.37 4.86
N ASP A 674 28.03 29.61 4.43
CA ASP A 674 28.82 30.18 3.34
C ASP A 674 30.25 30.42 3.87
N PRO A 675 31.31 29.88 3.24
CA PRO A 675 32.69 29.96 3.77
C PRO A 675 33.21 31.41 3.98
N GLY A 676 32.48 32.43 3.53
CA GLY A 676 32.86 33.84 3.57
C GLY A 676 32.19 34.71 4.64
N THR A 677 31.19 34.25 5.39
CA THR A 677 30.35 35.17 6.18
C THR A 677 30.67 35.15 7.67
N LYS A 678 31.45 36.15 8.15
CA LYS A 678 31.63 36.41 9.58
C LYS A 678 30.32 36.95 10.18
N GLN A 679 29.56 36.13 10.89
CA GLN A 679 28.39 36.61 11.64
C GLN A 679 28.82 37.44 12.87
N ARG A 680 28.27 38.65 12.96
CA ARG A 680 28.26 39.50 14.17
C ARG A 680 27.34 38.87 15.20
N LEU A 681 27.89 38.44 16.33
CA LEU A 681 27.11 38.07 17.52
C LEU A 681 26.70 39.34 18.26
N SER A 682 25.38 39.57 18.38
CA SER A 682 24.79 40.49 19.35
C SER A 682 24.50 39.73 20.65
N THR A 683 25.21 40.09 21.72
CA THR A 683 25.06 39.62 23.10
C THR A 683 23.74 40.06 23.75
N PRO A 684 23.03 39.17 24.46
CA PRO A 684 22.12 39.55 25.53
C PRO A 684 22.84 39.55 26.90
N ALA A 685 22.55 40.58 27.70
CA ALA A 685 23.07 40.77 29.05
C ALA A 685 22.47 39.75 30.03
N LEU A 686 23.33 39.09 30.82
CA LEU A 686 22.95 38.26 31.96
C LEU A 686 23.47 38.88 33.26
N LEU A 687 22.54 39.16 34.17
CA LEU A 687 22.76 39.60 35.55
C LEU A 687 23.43 38.48 36.36
N ALA A 688 24.48 38.86 37.09
CA ALA A 688 25.29 38.07 38.01
C ALA A 688 24.48 37.72 39.29
N GLN A 689 24.61 36.57 39.98
CA GLN A 689 25.73 36.03 40.79
C GLN A 689 25.18 34.78 41.56
N PRO A 690 25.94 34.08 42.46
CA PRO A 690 27.25 33.44 42.32
C PRO A 690 27.30 31.99 42.91
N ASP A 691 28.23 31.15 42.44
CA ASP A 691 28.59 29.87 43.07
C ASP A 691 29.39 30.04 44.39
N PRO A 692 29.47 28.97 45.22
CA PRO A 692 30.79 28.54 45.70
C PRO A 692 30.90 26.99 45.90
N PRO A 693 32.07 26.41 46.25
CA PRO A 693 33.18 26.10 45.34
C PRO A 693 33.67 24.64 45.45
N THR A 694 34.44 24.20 44.46
CA THR A 694 35.24 22.96 44.49
C THR A 694 36.36 23.01 45.53
N LYS A 695 36.69 21.85 46.14
CA LYS A 695 38.00 21.58 46.73
C LYS A 695 38.53 20.20 46.33
N ALA A 696 39.74 20.25 45.80
CA ALA A 696 40.63 19.14 45.47
C ALA A 696 41.23 18.47 46.73
N GLY A 697 41.75 17.23 46.56
CA GLY A 697 42.72 16.66 47.51
C GLY A 697 43.00 15.17 47.37
N ASN A 698 44.06 14.83 46.63
CA ASN A 698 45.11 13.84 46.92
C ASN A 698 44.81 12.33 47.16
N LYS A 699 45.43 11.49 46.30
CA LYS A 699 45.98 10.11 46.53
C LYS A 699 47.00 10.10 47.70
N PRO A 700 47.53 8.98 48.29
CA PRO A 700 47.81 7.64 47.67
C PRO A 700 47.83 6.36 48.59
N GLY A 701 48.15 5.18 47.99
CA GLY A 701 48.78 3.98 48.62
C GLY A 701 47.87 2.74 48.79
N ARG A 702 48.04 1.62 48.03
CA ARG A 702 48.96 0.43 48.20
C ARG A 702 48.79 -0.29 49.55
N ALA A 703 48.73 -1.63 49.69
CA ALA A 703 48.99 -2.78 48.81
C ALA A 703 48.47 -4.11 49.45
N ASP A 704 48.38 -5.14 48.59
CA ASP A 704 48.74 -6.58 48.69
C ASP A 704 48.19 -7.60 49.72
N ASP A 705 48.16 -8.82 49.16
CA ASP A 705 48.16 -10.21 49.67
C ASP A 705 46.80 -10.89 49.95
N GLY A 706 46.53 -12.12 49.45
CA GLY A 706 47.43 -13.08 48.78
C GLY A 706 46.70 -14.26 48.16
N ALA A 707 47.49 -15.07 47.43
CA ALA A 707 47.11 -16.24 46.66
C ALA A 707 47.16 -17.55 47.47
N MET A 708 46.38 -18.56 47.04
CA MET A 708 46.79 -19.96 46.77
C MET A 708 45.58 -20.91 46.78
N GLY A 709 45.56 -21.87 45.85
CA GLY A 709 44.81 -23.12 46.03
C GLY A 709 44.30 -23.77 44.75
N ASP A 710 45.21 -24.41 44.02
CA ASP A 710 44.95 -25.27 42.86
C ASP A 710 44.57 -26.71 43.32
N ALA A 711 43.56 -27.34 42.71
CA ALA A 711 43.33 -28.79 42.78
C ALA A 711 42.34 -29.32 41.72
N ASN A 712 42.91 -30.04 40.74
CA ASN A 712 42.30 -31.00 39.81
C ASN A 712 41.13 -31.86 40.34
N ARG A 713 40.11 -32.11 39.48
CA ARG A 713 39.70 -33.48 39.05
C ARG A 713 38.54 -33.48 38.02
N ALA A 714 38.90 -33.87 36.80
CA ALA A 714 38.29 -34.88 35.90
C ALA A 714 36.80 -34.80 35.43
N PRO A 715 36.51 -35.31 34.22
CA PRO A 715 35.24 -35.12 33.49
C PRO A 715 34.21 -36.18 33.88
N LEU A 716 32.94 -35.78 33.98
CA LEU A 716 31.83 -36.73 34.18
C LEU A 716 31.47 -37.40 32.86
N GLU A 717 31.83 -38.68 32.78
CA GLU A 717 31.34 -39.66 31.82
C GLU A 717 29.81 -39.82 31.89
N SER A 718 29.29 -40.12 30.71
CA SER A 718 28.04 -40.83 30.40
C SER A 718 27.48 -41.68 31.53
N LYS A 719 26.24 -41.36 31.94
CA LYS A 719 25.32 -42.37 32.49
C LYS A 719 24.44 -42.89 31.38
N ASP A 720 24.82 -44.06 30.91
CA ASP A 720 23.99 -44.99 30.15
C ASP A 720 22.76 -45.34 30.99
N PHE A 721 21.58 -44.88 30.56
CA PHE A 721 20.29 -45.36 31.06
C PHE A 721 19.75 -46.35 30.03
N GLY A 722 19.84 -47.63 30.38
CA GLY A 722 18.98 -48.75 29.99
C GLY A 722 18.40 -48.73 28.57
N ALA A 723 18.92 -49.62 27.73
CA ALA A 723 18.32 -50.05 26.46
C ALA A 723 16.88 -50.58 26.64
N GLY A 724 15.91 -49.68 26.60
CA GLY A 724 14.61 -49.90 25.99
C GLY A 724 14.63 -49.11 24.68
N SER A 725 14.40 -49.77 23.54
CA SER A 725 14.38 -49.17 22.21
C SER A 725 13.56 -47.86 22.18
N MET A 726 14.22 -46.70 22.36
CA MET A 726 13.57 -45.40 22.19
C MET A 726 13.30 -45.23 20.70
N LYS A 727 12.02 -45.23 20.33
CA LYS A 727 11.59 -44.96 18.97
C LYS A 727 12.07 -43.56 18.58
N SER A 728 12.68 -43.45 17.41
CA SER A 728 13.07 -42.18 16.80
C SER A 728 11.84 -41.29 16.53
N THR A 729 12.03 -39.97 16.41
CA THR A 729 10.98 -39.02 16.01
C THR A 729 10.23 -39.50 14.75
N GLU A 730 10.98 -40.02 13.77
CA GLU A 730 10.44 -40.57 12.53
C GLU A 730 9.55 -41.80 12.75
N GLU A 731 9.97 -42.75 13.60
CA GLU A 731 9.15 -43.91 13.94
C GLU A 731 7.85 -43.51 14.63
N ILE A 732 7.88 -42.54 15.55
CA ILE A 732 6.69 -42.07 16.27
C ILE A 732 5.69 -41.40 15.32
N PHE A 733 6.14 -40.50 14.45
CA PHE A 733 5.23 -39.83 13.51
C PHE A 733 4.69 -40.77 12.43
N HIS A 734 5.46 -41.77 12.02
CA HIS A 734 4.95 -42.79 11.10
C HIS A 734 4.01 -43.80 11.74
N GLU A 735 4.11 -44.04 13.05
CA GLU A 735 3.07 -44.77 13.78
C GLU A 735 1.81 -43.93 13.96
N LEU A 736 1.96 -42.62 14.23
CA LEU A 736 0.86 -41.69 14.41
C LEU A 736 0.10 -41.42 13.08
N ALA A 737 0.84 -41.17 12.00
CA ALA A 737 0.33 -40.85 10.67
C ALA A 737 1.00 -41.73 9.59
N PRO A 738 0.63 -43.03 9.51
CA PRO A 738 1.27 -43.99 8.59
C PRO A 738 1.19 -43.60 7.12
N PHE A 739 0.12 -42.89 6.74
CA PHE A 739 -0.11 -42.45 5.36
C PHE A 739 1.01 -41.56 4.82
N LEU A 740 1.81 -40.88 5.66
CA LEU A 740 2.93 -40.04 5.21
C LEU A 740 4.04 -40.82 4.49
N ARG A 741 4.11 -42.16 4.60
CA ARG A 741 5.12 -42.99 3.92
C ARG A 741 4.80 -43.24 2.44
N ASP A 742 3.51 -43.44 2.16
CA ASP A 742 3.08 -44.19 0.97
C ASP A 742 2.13 -43.39 0.05
N VAL A 743 1.93 -42.09 0.30
CA VAL A 743 1.03 -41.26 -0.51
C VAL A 743 1.80 -40.22 -1.33
N ASP A 744 1.71 -40.35 -2.65
CA ASP A 744 2.34 -39.40 -3.57
C ASP A 744 1.31 -38.54 -4.31
N SER A 745 0.10 -39.07 -4.58
CA SER A 745 -0.95 -38.36 -5.33
C SER A 745 -1.95 -37.58 -4.46
N PRO A 746 -2.51 -36.45 -4.93
CA PRO A 746 -3.52 -35.67 -4.19
C PRO A 746 -4.79 -36.47 -3.83
N MET A 747 -5.20 -37.38 -4.73
CA MET A 747 -6.32 -38.28 -4.47
C MET A 747 -6.03 -39.23 -3.30
N GLU A 748 -4.85 -39.86 -3.26
CA GLU A 748 -4.49 -40.75 -2.15
C GLU A 748 -4.29 -39.99 -0.83
N ARG A 749 -3.68 -38.79 -0.89
CA ARG A 749 -3.58 -37.88 0.26
C ARG A 749 -4.95 -37.61 0.88
N ARG A 750 -5.96 -37.31 0.06
CA ARG A 750 -7.34 -37.12 0.53
C ARG A 750 -7.92 -38.38 1.15
N GLN A 751 -7.81 -39.52 0.48
CA GLN A 751 -8.44 -40.76 0.93
C GLN A 751 -7.81 -41.32 2.21
N ARG A 752 -6.47 -41.42 2.27
CA ARG A 752 -5.76 -42.09 3.37
C ARG A 752 -5.67 -41.26 4.65
N SER A 753 -5.69 -39.92 4.56
CA SER A 753 -5.69 -39.04 5.74
C SER A 753 -7.06 -38.90 6.41
N ARG A 754 -8.16 -39.24 5.71
CA ARG A 754 -9.52 -38.92 6.16
C ARG A 754 -9.91 -39.55 7.49
N GLN A 755 -9.49 -40.80 7.74
CA GLN A 755 -9.74 -41.45 9.02
C GLN A 755 -8.95 -40.79 10.15
N PHE A 756 -7.69 -40.41 9.90
CA PHE A 756 -6.84 -39.72 10.87
C PHE A 756 -7.44 -38.37 11.30
N ASP A 757 -8.04 -37.64 10.35
CA ASP A 757 -8.64 -36.33 10.56
C ASP A 757 -10.03 -36.37 11.19
N SER A 758 -10.73 -37.51 11.18
CA SER A 758 -12.09 -37.63 11.73
C SER A 758 -12.22 -37.18 13.20
N ARG A 759 -11.10 -37.22 13.92
CA ARG A 759 -10.97 -36.77 15.32
C ARG A 759 -11.17 -35.26 15.48
N ILE A 760 -11.06 -34.46 14.40
CA ILE A 760 -11.22 -33.00 14.47
C ILE A 760 -12.68 -32.57 14.56
N TYR A 761 -13.62 -33.37 14.03
CA TYR A 761 -15.01 -32.94 13.85
C TYR A 761 -15.71 -32.47 15.14
N PRO A 762 -15.52 -33.10 16.32
CA PRO A 762 -16.08 -32.58 17.58
C PRO A 762 -15.57 -31.20 17.99
N PHE A 763 -14.43 -30.77 17.45
CA PHE A 763 -13.77 -29.50 17.75
C PHE A 763 -13.98 -28.44 16.67
N LEU A 764 -14.76 -28.74 15.64
CA LEU A 764 -15.22 -27.76 14.65
C LEU A 764 -16.66 -27.39 15.02
N GLY A 765 -16.83 -26.23 15.66
CA GLY A 765 -18.15 -25.80 16.14
C GLY A 765 -19.14 -25.63 14.98
N SER A 766 -20.36 -26.17 15.11
CA SER A 766 -21.32 -26.25 14.00
C SER A 766 -22.25 -25.05 13.85
N ASP A 767 -22.43 -24.23 14.90
CA ASP A 767 -23.44 -23.16 14.92
C ASP A 767 -22.92 -21.95 15.72
N ASP A 768 -22.49 -20.93 14.99
CA ASP A 768 -22.09 -19.57 15.42
C ASP A 768 -21.16 -19.42 16.65
N PRO A 769 -20.02 -20.15 16.74
CA PRO A 769 -18.99 -19.82 17.71
C PRO A 769 -18.25 -18.54 17.29
N ALA A 770 -17.90 -17.70 18.26
CA ALA A 770 -16.90 -16.65 18.04
C ALA A 770 -15.62 -17.29 17.48
N LEU A 771 -15.27 -16.95 16.24
CA LEU A 771 -14.11 -17.52 15.57
C LEU A 771 -12.82 -17.16 16.32
N PRO A 772 -11.85 -18.09 16.42
CA PRO A 772 -10.61 -17.82 17.13
C PRO A 772 -9.84 -16.65 16.52
N GLN A 773 -9.28 -15.80 17.38
CA GLN A 773 -8.35 -14.73 17.00
C GLN A 773 -7.16 -15.32 16.25
N ILE A 774 -6.94 -14.86 15.03
CA ILE A 774 -5.74 -15.13 14.25
C ILE A 774 -4.70 -14.06 14.59
N ASN A 775 -3.48 -14.50 14.82
CA ASN A 775 -2.31 -13.69 15.02
C ASN A 775 -1.28 -14.00 13.94
N CYS A 776 -0.76 -12.95 13.32
CA CYS A 776 0.35 -13.00 12.37
C CYS A 776 1.49 -12.13 12.89
N PHE A 777 2.73 -12.47 12.57
CA PHE A 777 3.87 -11.56 12.73
C PHE A 777 4.35 -11.11 11.35
N TYR A 778 4.58 -9.81 11.19
CA TYR A 778 5.16 -9.28 9.96
C TYR A 778 5.97 -8.03 10.27
N GLU A 779 7.21 -7.97 9.80
CA GLU A 779 8.06 -6.79 9.96
C GLU A 779 8.39 -6.17 8.60
N VAL A 780 8.22 -4.85 8.51
CA VAL A 780 8.51 -4.10 7.29
C VAL A 780 10.01 -3.87 7.18
N MET A 781 10.68 -4.78 6.47
CA MET A 781 12.13 -4.72 6.22
C MET A 781 12.51 -3.77 5.06
N SER A 782 11.55 -3.28 4.28
CA SER A 782 11.76 -2.38 3.14
C SER A 782 10.52 -1.51 2.88
N ASP A 783 10.70 -0.19 2.85
CA ASP A 783 9.62 0.78 2.58
C ASP A 783 9.17 0.80 1.10
N LYS A 784 9.83 0.01 0.23
CA LYS A 784 9.47 -0.16 -1.19
C LYS A 784 8.69 -1.44 -1.48
N ALA A 785 8.46 -2.29 -0.48
CA ALA A 785 7.75 -3.55 -0.68
C ALA A 785 6.24 -3.28 -0.85
N GLU A 786 5.63 -3.86 -1.88
CA GLU A 786 4.18 -3.67 -2.14
C GLU A 786 3.26 -4.51 -1.24
N HIS A 787 3.83 -5.28 -0.29
CA HIS A 787 3.13 -6.09 0.71
C HIS A 787 1.98 -6.98 0.21
N ARG A 788 1.93 -7.31 -1.08
CA ARG A 788 0.80 -7.99 -1.75
C ARG A 788 0.37 -9.29 -1.05
N THR A 789 1.33 -10.15 -0.71
CA THR A 789 1.06 -11.44 -0.04
C THR A 789 0.50 -11.24 1.38
N LEU A 790 1.01 -10.27 2.14
CA LEU A 790 0.50 -9.95 3.47
C LEU A 790 -0.95 -9.44 3.41
N ILE A 791 -1.22 -8.52 2.49
CA ILE A 791 -2.56 -7.96 2.25
C ILE A 791 -3.50 -9.12 1.89
N ALA A 792 -3.12 -9.96 0.93
CA ALA A 792 -3.92 -11.12 0.52
C ALA A 792 -4.23 -12.08 1.68
N ALA A 793 -3.21 -12.47 2.45
CA ALA A 793 -3.35 -13.36 3.60
C ALA A 793 -4.31 -12.77 4.65
N THR A 794 -4.02 -11.58 5.14
CA THR A 794 -4.78 -10.97 6.24
C THR A 794 -6.20 -10.56 5.82
N THR A 795 -6.41 -10.10 4.59
CA THR A 795 -7.74 -9.80 4.05
C THR A 795 -8.56 -11.07 3.83
N SER A 796 -7.96 -12.17 3.39
CA SER A 796 -8.66 -13.46 3.27
C SER A 796 -9.13 -13.98 4.64
N MET A 797 -8.28 -13.85 5.66
CA MET A 797 -8.62 -14.22 7.04
C MET A 797 -9.78 -13.39 7.58
N ARG A 798 -9.78 -12.07 7.30
CA ARG A 798 -10.88 -11.17 7.66
C ARG A 798 -12.16 -11.44 6.87
N ALA A 799 -12.07 -11.73 5.58
CA ALA A 799 -13.21 -12.08 4.74
C ALA A 799 -13.89 -13.38 5.20
N ALA A 800 -13.10 -14.33 5.74
CA ALA A 800 -13.62 -15.54 6.39
C ALA A 800 -14.21 -15.29 7.79
N GLY A 801 -14.26 -14.03 8.26
CA GLY A 801 -14.94 -13.63 9.51
C GLY A 801 -14.08 -13.69 10.77
N HIS A 802 -12.80 -14.06 10.69
CA HIS A 802 -11.97 -14.15 11.89
C HIS A 802 -11.58 -12.77 12.43
N PRO A 803 -11.39 -12.63 13.76
CA PRO A 803 -10.52 -11.60 14.31
C PRO A 803 -9.08 -11.83 13.82
N VAL A 804 -8.39 -10.81 13.33
CA VAL A 804 -7.02 -10.87 12.79
C VAL A 804 -6.19 -9.74 13.38
N ARG A 805 -5.06 -10.12 13.98
CA ARG A 805 -4.09 -9.21 14.58
C ARG A 805 -2.73 -9.44 13.94
N VAL A 806 -2.10 -8.37 13.46
CA VAL A 806 -0.74 -8.39 12.95
C VAL A 806 0.18 -7.71 13.96
N TRP A 807 1.19 -8.43 14.39
CA TRP A 807 2.22 -7.95 15.30
C TRP A 807 3.44 -7.51 14.50
N SER A 808 3.92 -6.31 14.77
CA SER A 808 5.11 -5.74 14.15
C SER A 808 5.83 -4.85 15.14
N TYR A 809 7.14 -4.73 15.01
CA TYR A 809 7.91 -3.68 15.66
C TYR A 809 7.79 -2.34 14.94
N ALA A 810 7.23 -2.28 13.73
CA ALA A 810 6.89 -1.05 13.03
C ALA A 810 5.38 -0.99 12.71
N PRO A 811 4.49 -1.04 13.72
CA PRO A 811 3.04 -1.10 13.50
C PRO A 811 2.52 0.09 12.67
N GLU A 812 3.14 1.25 12.76
CA GLU A 812 2.84 2.45 11.96
C GLU A 812 3.00 2.23 10.46
N LYS A 813 3.93 1.34 10.05
CA LYS A 813 4.15 1.02 8.64
C LYS A 813 3.08 0.07 8.08
N LEU A 814 2.29 -0.55 8.94
CA LEU A 814 1.23 -1.49 8.58
C LEU A 814 -0.18 -0.88 8.72
N GLU A 815 -0.30 0.44 8.92
CA GLU A 815 -1.59 1.12 9.06
C GLU A 815 -2.52 0.93 7.85
N PHE A 816 -1.97 0.65 6.66
CA PHE A 816 -2.76 0.32 5.48
C PHE A 816 -3.63 -0.93 5.66
N LEU A 817 -3.35 -1.79 6.66
CA LEU A 817 -4.18 -2.94 7.00
C LEU A 817 -5.42 -2.57 7.85
N VAL A 818 -5.38 -1.45 8.57
CA VAL A 818 -6.46 -1.04 9.50
C VAL A 818 -7.80 -0.80 8.78
N PRO A 819 -7.87 -0.14 7.60
CA PRO A 819 -9.11 -0.01 6.84
C PRO A 819 -9.76 -1.34 6.44
N HIS A 820 -8.99 -2.43 6.39
CA HIS A 820 -9.49 -3.78 6.13
C HIS A 820 -9.99 -4.49 7.40
N GLY A 821 -10.13 -3.76 8.52
CA GLY A 821 -10.58 -4.28 9.80
C GLY A 821 -9.53 -5.10 10.55
N ILE A 822 -8.26 -5.04 10.14
CA ILE A 822 -7.15 -5.79 10.76
C ILE A 822 -6.60 -4.99 11.93
N GLU A 823 -6.40 -5.64 13.07
CA GLU A 823 -5.78 -5.02 14.24
C GLU A 823 -4.27 -5.06 14.06
N VAL A 824 -3.57 -3.94 14.24
CA VAL A 824 -2.11 -3.89 14.23
C VAL A 824 -1.61 -3.58 15.63
N ARG A 825 -0.65 -4.36 16.14
CA ARG A 825 -0.07 -4.18 17.48
C ARG A 825 1.44 -4.18 17.47
N ASN A 826 2.01 -3.54 18.48
CA ASN A 826 3.44 -3.53 18.69
C ASN A 826 3.90 -4.90 19.21
N ALA A 827 4.83 -5.53 18.51
CA ALA A 827 5.43 -6.81 18.91
C ALA A 827 6.25 -6.70 20.21
N ASP A 828 6.66 -5.48 20.58
CA ASP A 828 7.36 -5.18 21.85
C ASP A 828 6.52 -5.54 23.09
N ASP A 829 5.20 -5.59 22.96
CA ASP A 829 4.28 -5.99 24.03
C ASP A 829 4.40 -7.49 24.39
N VAL A 830 4.94 -8.31 23.49
CA VAL A 830 5.05 -9.77 23.63
C VAL A 830 6.51 -10.17 23.83
N MET A 831 7.41 -9.58 23.04
CA MET A 831 8.82 -9.85 23.13
C MET A 831 9.61 -8.55 22.98
N PRO A 832 10.54 -8.22 23.90
CA PRO A 832 11.25 -6.94 23.84
C PRO A 832 12.01 -6.74 22.53
N ARG A 833 11.97 -5.51 21.98
CA ARG A 833 12.70 -5.11 20.78
C ARG A 833 14.18 -5.45 20.87
N ALA A 834 14.80 -5.29 22.04
CA ALA A 834 16.22 -5.63 22.23
C ALA A 834 16.51 -7.12 21.95
N LEU A 835 15.55 -8.02 22.19
CA LEU A 835 15.67 -9.43 21.87
C LEU A 835 15.42 -9.69 20.38
N PHE A 836 14.45 -8.99 19.78
CA PHE A 836 14.25 -8.97 18.33
C PHE A 836 15.51 -8.52 17.58
N ASP A 837 16.04 -7.34 17.90
CA ASP A 837 17.23 -6.76 17.28
C ASP A 837 18.42 -7.72 17.44
N ARG A 838 18.58 -8.35 18.60
CA ARG A 838 19.66 -9.32 18.85
C ARG A 838 19.50 -10.59 18.01
N ILE A 839 18.29 -11.13 17.91
CA ILE A 839 18.02 -12.34 17.13
C ILE A 839 18.22 -12.05 15.64
N VAL A 840 17.67 -10.94 15.14
CA VAL A 840 17.75 -10.55 13.72
C VAL A 840 19.15 -10.10 13.32
N ALA A 841 19.90 -9.41 14.19
CA ALA A 841 21.31 -9.08 13.90
C ALA A 841 22.21 -10.33 13.81
N GLY A 842 21.84 -11.41 14.48
CA GLY A 842 22.60 -12.67 14.52
C GLY A 842 22.06 -13.80 13.65
N SER A 843 20.93 -13.62 12.97
CA SER A 843 20.20 -14.66 12.21
C SER A 843 19.14 -14.08 11.26
N GLU A 844 18.41 -14.93 10.54
CA GLU A 844 17.27 -14.49 9.72
C GLU A 844 16.00 -14.22 10.56
N ILE A 845 15.13 -13.31 10.10
CA ILE A 845 13.85 -12.99 10.76
C ILE A 845 12.92 -14.20 10.97
N ARG A 846 13.07 -15.26 10.15
CA ARG A 846 12.30 -16.50 10.33
C ARG A 846 12.57 -17.18 11.69
N TYR A 847 13.80 -17.11 12.19
CA TYR A 847 14.19 -17.68 13.49
C TYR A 847 13.53 -16.91 14.64
N PHE A 848 13.44 -15.58 14.50
CA PHE A 848 12.65 -14.77 15.41
C PHE A 848 11.18 -15.16 15.37
N SER A 849 10.59 -15.32 14.17
CA SER A 849 9.19 -15.72 14.00
C SER A 849 8.88 -17.09 14.64
N ASP A 850 9.80 -18.05 14.57
CA ASP A 850 9.69 -19.35 15.26
C ASP A 850 9.67 -19.21 16.79
N ILE A 851 10.49 -18.33 17.36
CA ILE A 851 10.49 -18.08 18.81
C ILE A 851 9.25 -17.28 19.22
N PHE A 852 8.93 -16.23 18.45
CA PHE A 852 7.84 -15.30 18.71
C PHE A 852 6.48 -15.98 18.70
N ARG A 853 6.23 -16.94 17.79
CA ARG A 853 4.95 -17.67 17.77
C ARG A 853 4.69 -18.47 19.03
N TYR A 854 5.73 -19.03 19.67
CA TYR A 854 5.57 -19.75 20.94
C TYR A 854 5.26 -18.80 22.10
N ALA A 855 5.99 -17.68 22.21
CA ALA A 855 5.74 -16.65 23.21
C ALA A 855 4.32 -16.07 23.06
N LEU A 856 3.96 -15.70 21.84
CA LEU A 856 2.67 -15.09 21.52
C LEU A 856 1.50 -16.03 21.85
N LEU A 857 1.56 -17.29 21.41
CA LEU A 857 0.51 -18.27 21.70
C LEU A 857 0.46 -18.65 23.19
N TYR A 858 1.59 -18.60 23.91
CA TYR A 858 1.58 -18.76 25.36
C TYR A 858 0.85 -17.60 26.05
N GLU A 859 1.07 -16.36 25.64
CA GLU A 859 0.47 -15.19 26.33
C GLU A 859 -0.97 -14.91 25.91
N HIS A 860 -1.25 -14.98 24.60
CA HIS A 860 -2.53 -14.55 24.03
C HIS A 860 -3.42 -15.72 23.56
N GLY A 861 -2.82 -16.89 23.30
CA GLY A 861 -3.52 -18.01 22.68
C GLY A 861 -4.10 -17.67 21.30
N GLY A 862 -5.06 -18.48 20.86
CA GLY A 862 -5.70 -18.33 19.54
C GLY A 862 -4.95 -19.07 18.44
N LEU A 863 -5.12 -18.63 17.20
CA LEU A 863 -4.43 -19.15 16.03
C LEU A 863 -3.19 -18.31 15.74
N TRP A 864 -2.07 -18.98 15.51
CA TRP A 864 -0.96 -18.45 14.74
C TRP A 864 -1.17 -18.82 13.27
N MET A 865 -0.98 -17.86 12.37
CA MET A 865 -0.89 -18.12 10.93
C MET A 865 0.27 -17.32 10.33
N ASP A 866 1.08 -17.99 9.51
CA ASP A 866 2.11 -17.31 8.72
C ASP A 866 1.47 -16.29 7.75
N SER A 867 2.19 -15.21 7.46
CA SER A 867 1.70 -14.08 6.64
C SER A 867 1.54 -14.39 5.15
N ASP A 868 1.69 -15.66 4.75
CA ASP A 868 1.50 -16.20 3.41
C ASP A 868 0.53 -17.39 3.39
N VAL A 869 -0.31 -17.54 4.43
CA VAL A 869 -1.44 -18.47 4.45
C VAL A 869 -2.71 -17.73 3.99
N ILE A 870 -3.33 -18.21 2.91
CA ILE A 870 -4.60 -17.69 2.42
C ILE A 870 -5.74 -18.53 3.01
N LEU A 871 -6.65 -17.89 3.73
CA LEU A 871 -7.82 -18.56 4.29
C LEU A 871 -8.95 -18.59 3.28
N LEU A 872 -9.43 -19.79 2.94
CA LEU A 872 -10.47 -20.01 1.93
C LEU A 872 -11.87 -20.03 2.53
N ARG A 873 -11.97 -20.35 3.83
CA ARG A 873 -13.24 -20.43 4.59
C ARG A 873 -12.98 -20.35 6.10
N PRO A 874 -13.99 -20.02 6.91
CA PRO A 874 -13.82 -19.94 8.36
C PRO A 874 -13.33 -21.26 8.96
N PHE A 875 -12.40 -21.20 9.92
CA PHE A 875 -11.91 -22.35 10.68
C PHE A 875 -12.40 -22.28 12.15
N PRO A 876 -13.61 -22.81 12.46
CA PRO A 876 -14.26 -22.67 13.76
C PRO A 876 -13.72 -23.65 14.80
N PHE A 877 -12.41 -23.67 15.00
CA PHE A 877 -11.74 -24.60 15.90
C PHE A 877 -11.91 -24.20 17.37
N CYS A 878 -12.35 -25.13 18.20
CA CYS A 878 -12.59 -24.93 19.64
C CYS A 878 -11.87 -25.94 20.55
N GLY A 879 -10.88 -26.67 20.02
CA GLY A 879 -10.04 -27.60 20.78
C GLY A 879 -9.03 -26.92 21.72
N ASN A 880 -8.10 -27.69 22.29
CA ASN A 880 -7.05 -27.14 23.16
C ASN A 880 -5.78 -26.76 22.36
N HIS A 881 -5.41 -27.58 21.37
CA HIS A 881 -4.26 -27.36 20.50
C HIS A 881 -4.56 -27.78 19.08
N PHE A 882 -3.85 -27.23 18.10
CA PHE A 882 -3.89 -27.70 16.71
C PHE A 882 -2.49 -27.57 16.14
N PHE A 883 -1.98 -28.65 15.53
CA PHE A 883 -0.72 -28.64 14.81
C PHE A 883 -0.90 -29.30 13.44
N ASN A 884 -0.51 -28.58 12.39
CA ASN A 884 -0.64 -29.06 11.03
C ASN A 884 0.62 -29.80 10.56
N LEU A 885 0.44 -31.04 10.09
CA LEU A 885 1.51 -31.81 9.45
C LEU A 885 1.91 -31.19 8.09
N GLN A 886 3.02 -31.68 7.53
CA GLN A 886 3.41 -31.47 6.14
C GLN A 886 3.60 -32.80 5.40
N TRP A 887 3.42 -32.81 4.06
CA TRP A 887 3.54 -34.05 3.29
C TRP A 887 4.99 -34.48 3.13
N ARG A 888 5.91 -33.54 2.87
CA ARG A 888 7.35 -33.81 2.70
C ARG A 888 8.19 -33.10 3.76
N GLY A 889 9.15 -33.83 4.34
CA GLY A 889 10.10 -33.26 5.32
C GLY A 889 10.66 -34.23 6.35
N ALA A 890 10.15 -35.47 6.39
CA ALA A 890 10.59 -36.53 7.29
C ALA A 890 12.12 -36.74 7.30
N HIS A 891 12.76 -36.72 6.12
CA HIS A 891 14.22 -36.87 5.97
C HIS A 891 15.06 -35.78 6.67
N LYS A 892 14.45 -34.66 7.08
CA LYS A 892 15.07 -33.58 7.87
C LYS A 892 14.55 -33.54 9.32
N GLY A 893 13.68 -34.47 9.71
CA GLY A 893 12.99 -34.48 11.00
C GLY A 893 11.85 -33.44 11.11
N HIS A 894 11.37 -32.90 9.99
CA HIS A 894 10.32 -31.89 9.98
C HIS A 894 8.98 -32.56 9.64
N PHE A 895 8.20 -32.89 10.66
CA PHE A 895 6.86 -33.47 10.48
C PHE A 895 5.76 -32.42 10.63
N ILE A 896 5.95 -31.46 11.53
CA ILE A 896 5.05 -30.33 11.75
C ILE A 896 5.64 -29.09 11.08
N CYS A 897 4.83 -28.37 10.29
CA CYS A 897 5.29 -27.18 9.55
C CYS A 897 5.39 -25.94 10.47
N GLY A 898 4.47 -25.82 11.43
CA GLY A 898 4.39 -24.67 12.34
C GLY A 898 3.71 -23.43 11.74
N ASN A 899 3.35 -23.46 10.46
CA ASN A 899 2.71 -22.35 9.74
C ASN A 899 1.29 -22.02 10.23
N VAL A 900 0.57 -23.01 10.74
CA VAL A 900 -0.73 -22.83 11.41
C VAL A 900 -0.75 -23.62 12.70
N MET A 901 -0.93 -22.93 13.82
CA MET A 901 -0.96 -23.52 15.16
C MET A 901 -2.09 -22.91 15.98
N TYR A 902 -2.76 -23.73 16.78
CA TYR A 902 -3.67 -23.24 17.82
C TYR A 902 -3.16 -23.64 19.20
N ALA A 903 -3.30 -22.75 20.17
CA ALA A 903 -3.20 -23.10 21.58
C ALA A 903 -4.10 -22.19 22.43
N LYS A 904 -4.59 -22.73 23.55
CA LYS A 904 -5.12 -21.90 24.64
C LYS A 904 -3.97 -21.14 25.32
N PRO A 905 -4.22 -19.92 25.83
CA PRO A 905 -3.22 -19.15 26.57
C PRO A 905 -2.76 -19.94 27.80
N PHE A 906 -1.53 -19.69 28.22
CA PHE A 906 -0.82 -20.33 29.33
C PHE A 906 -0.57 -21.83 29.16
N SER A 907 -0.56 -22.32 27.91
CA SER A 907 -0.20 -23.71 27.61
C SER A 907 1.23 -24.04 28.07
N ARG A 908 1.36 -25.02 28.97
CA ARG A 908 2.66 -25.51 29.47
C ARG A 908 3.59 -25.96 28.35
N HIS A 909 3.03 -26.47 27.26
CA HIS A 909 3.83 -26.94 26.12
C HIS A 909 4.38 -25.78 25.30
N LEU A 910 3.61 -24.71 25.12
CA LEU A 910 4.06 -23.51 24.41
C LEU A 910 5.12 -22.78 25.23
N ARG A 911 4.99 -22.79 26.57
CA ARG A 911 6.03 -22.29 27.47
C ARG A 911 7.34 -23.06 27.33
N ALA A 912 7.28 -24.39 27.37
CA ALA A 912 8.47 -25.23 27.22
C ALA A 912 9.13 -25.04 25.84
N LEU A 913 8.34 -24.99 24.76
CA LEU A 913 8.84 -24.72 23.41
C LEU A 913 9.51 -23.35 23.29
N TYR A 914 8.96 -22.31 23.95
CA TYR A 914 9.57 -20.98 24.00
C TYR A 914 10.91 -20.97 24.75
N GLU A 915 10.99 -21.64 25.91
CA GLU A 915 12.24 -21.74 26.67
C GLU A 915 13.31 -22.51 25.89
N MET A 916 12.93 -23.68 25.34
CA MET A 916 13.83 -24.52 24.55
C MET A 916 14.31 -23.83 23.27
N SER A 917 13.46 -23.02 22.61
CA SER A 917 13.85 -22.29 21.39
C SER A 917 14.86 -21.19 21.70
N LEU A 918 14.72 -20.48 22.82
CA LEU A 918 15.71 -19.50 23.28
C LEU A 918 17.04 -20.15 23.70
N GLU A 919 16.98 -21.24 24.46
CA GLU A 919 18.18 -21.99 24.86
C GLU A 919 18.97 -22.45 23.63
N ARG A 920 18.29 -23.12 22.68
CA ARG A 920 18.91 -23.61 21.45
C ARG A 920 19.42 -22.47 20.56
N PHE A 921 18.74 -21.34 20.49
CA PHE A 921 19.20 -20.18 19.73
C PHE A 921 20.56 -19.65 20.26
N HIS A 922 20.77 -19.70 21.57
CA HIS A 922 22.03 -19.28 22.19
C HIS A 922 23.14 -20.34 22.13
N GLU A 923 22.84 -21.57 21.73
CA GLU A 923 23.82 -22.64 21.50
C GLU A 923 24.39 -22.61 20.07
N ALA A 924 25.67 -22.95 19.90
CA ALA A 924 26.35 -22.95 18.59
C ALA A 924 25.72 -23.89 17.54
N ARG A 925 24.89 -24.86 17.95
CA ARG A 925 24.22 -25.83 17.07
C ARG A 925 22.83 -25.38 16.59
N GLY A 926 22.18 -24.39 17.20
CA GLY A 926 20.79 -24.01 16.89
C GLY A 926 20.59 -23.12 15.66
N LYS A 927 21.55 -23.11 14.73
CA LYS A 927 21.53 -22.23 13.54
C LYS A 927 21.20 -22.96 12.23
N GLN A 928 20.91 -24.28 12.24
CA GLN A 928 20.41 -24.95 11.03
C GLN A 928 18.91 -24.74 10.88
N PHE A 929 18.42 -24.80 9.64
CA PHE A 929 17.01 -24.60 9.32
C PHE A 929 16.14 -25.63 10.06
N GLY A 930 15.19 -25.15 10.87
CA GLY A 930 14.24 -25.98 11.62
C GLY A 930 14.60 -26.25 13.08
N ASP A 931 15.86 -26.05 13.50
CA ASP A 931 16.36 -26.46 14.83
C ASP A 931 15.65 -25.83 16.03
N ILE A 932 15.05 -24.65 15.82
CA ILE A 932 14.28 -23.90 16.83
C ILE A 932 12.81 -23.70 16.45
N GLY A 933 12.38 -24.26 15.32
CA GLY A 933 11.03 -24.16 14.77
C GLY A 933 10.44 -25.55 14.46
N PRO A 934 10.20 -25.91 13.19
CA PRO A 934 9.50 -27.15 12.82
C PRO A 934 10.17 -28.44 13.32
N LYS A 935 11.51 -28.49 13.39
CA LYS A 935 12.23 -29.66 13.92
C LYS A 935 12.09 -29.74 15.44
N LEU A 936 12.32 -28.63 16.15
CA LEU A 936 12.12 -28.55 17.60
C LEU A 936 10.69 -28.97 17.99
N LEU A 937 9.69 -28.46 17.26
CA LEU A 937 8.29 -28.79 17.48
C LEU A 937 8.00 -30.27 17.25
N SER A 938 8.55 -30.85 16.18
CA SER A 938 8.41 -32.28 15.87
C SER A 938 9.08 -33.13 16.95
N ASP A 939 10.33 -32.83 17.31
CA ASP A 939 11.08 -33.54 18.35
C ASP A 939 10.38 -33.43 19.73
N TYR A 940 9.81 -32.26 20.06
CA TYR A 940 9.09 -32.07 21.32
C TYR A 940 7.82 -32.93 21.39
N ILE A 941 6.99 -32.93 20.33
CA ILE A 941 5.77 -33.76 20.26
C ILE A 941 6.10 -35.27 20.26
N ALA A 942 7.24 -35.64 19.67
CA ALA A 942 7.73 -37.01 19.69
C ALA A 942 8.28 -37.41 21.07
N SER A 943 8.75 -36.47 21.90
CA SER A 943 9.22 -36.76 23.26
C SER A 943 8.08 -37.14 24.22
N ASP A 944 8.44 -37.69 25.38
CA ASP A 944 7.48 -37.97 26.46
C ASP A 944 6.84 -36.69 27.01
N ALA A 945 7.56 -35.56 27.01
CA ALA A 945 7.06 -34.27 27.49
C ALA A 945 5.96 -33.67 26.60
N GLY A 946 6.00 -33.98 25.29
CA GLY A 946 4.99 -33.56 24.32
C GLY A 946 3.98 -34.64 23.95
N ALA A 947 3.98 -35.80 24.61
CA ALA A 947 3.14 -36.94 24.23
C ALA A 947 1.64 -36.61 24.17
N GLU A 948 1.16 -35.75 25.07
CA GLU A 948 -0.22 -35.26 25.10
C GLU A 948 -0.59 -34.44 23.85
N LEU A 949 0.38 -33.82 23.16
CA LEU A 949 0.10 -33.06 21.94
C LEU A 949 -0.16 -33.93 20.72
N ARG A 950 0.18 -35.23 20.75
CA ARG A 950 0.07 -36.14 19.60
C ARG A 950 -1.39 -36.31 19.15
N GLU A 951 -2.35 -36.21 20.07
CA GLU A 951 -3.78 -36.26 19.72
C GLU A 951 -4.26 -35.01 18.98
N TRP A 952 -3.52 -33.90 19.08
CA TRP A 952 -3.83 -32.59 18.47
C TRP A 952 -3.07 -32.33 17.15
N VAL A 953 -2.42 -33.37 16.63
CA VAL A 953 -1.77 -33.35 15.32
C VAL A 953 -2.78 -33.78 14.25
N PHE A 954 -2.89 -32.98 13.19
CA PHE A 954 -3.82 -33.18 12.08
C PHE A 954 -3.10 -33.21 10.73
N SER A 955 -3.72 -33.85 9.73
CA SER A 955 -3.07 -34.08 8.44
C SER A 955 -2.78 -32.77 7.70
N PRO A 956 -1.88 -32.75 6.72
CA PRO A 956 -1.57 -31.54 5.98
C PRO A 956 -2.78 -30.98 5.18
N MET A 957 -3.88 -31.74 5.01
CA MET A 957 -5.04 -31.34 4.22
C MET A 957 -5.66 -29.99 4.61
N PHE A 958 -5.53 -29.56 5.86
CA PHE A 958 -6.21 -28.36 6.36
C PHE A 958 -5.65 -27.05 5.79
N PHE A 959 -4.31 -26.93 5.74
CA PHE A 959 -3.61 -25.72 5.29
C PHE A 959 -2.43 -25.98 4.34
N ASN A 960 -1.98 -27.23 4.22
CA ASN A 960 -0.79 -27.65 3.47
C ASN A 960 -1.17 -28.69 2.39
N THR A 961 -2.35 -28.54 1.77
CA THR A 961 -2.85 -29.49 0.75
C THR A 961 -1.94 -29.51 -0.49
N ILE A 962 -1.42 -28.34 -0.89
CA ILE A 962 -0.32 -28.19 -1.85
C ILE A 962 0.97 -28.14 -1.03
N ASP A 963 1.86 -29.11 -1.24
CA ASP A 963 3.14 -29.21 -0.53
C ASP A 963 4.15 -28.18 -1.05
N TRP A 964 5.16 -27.83 -0.25
CA TRP A 964 6.23 -26.92 -0.65
C TRP A 964 7.05 -27.46 -1.84
N THR A 965 7.02 -28.77 -2.09
CA THR A 965 7.62 -29.40 -3.28
C THR A 965 6.77 -29.24 -4.56
N GLU A 966 5.55 -28.70 -4.44
CA GLU A 966 4.54 -28.59 -5.51
C GLU A 966 4.09 -27.13 -5.72
N ILE A 967 4.95 -26.16 -5.40
CA ILE A 967 4.63 -24.73 -5.53
C ILE A 967 4.33 -24.30 -6.98
N ASP A 968 4.74 -25.07 -7.99
CA ASP A 968 4.38 -24.86 -9.38
C ASP A 968 2.87 -24.99 -9.63
N ARG A 969 2.14 -25.68 -8.74
CA ARG A 969 0.68 -25.81 -8.80
C ARG A 969 -0.02 -24.46 -8.64
N PHE A 970 0.59 -23.50 -7.95
CA PHE A 970 0.06 -22.14 -7.84
C PHE A 970 0.03 -21.39 -9.18
N GLU A 971 0.83 -21.83 -10.16
CA GLU A 971 0.84 -21.28 -11.52
C GLU A 971 -0.24 -21.90 -12.42
N LYS A 972 -1.00 -22.89 -11.94
CA LYS A 972 -2.06 -23.55 -12.71
C LYS A 972 -3.41 -22.85 -12.58
N PRO A 973 -4.26 -22.90 -13.62
CA PRO A 973 -5.67 -22.51 -13.52
C PRO A 973 -6.40 -23.26 -12.40
N ILE A 974 -7.35 -22.60 -11.75
CA ILE A 974 -8.04 -23.16 -10.58
C ILE A 974 -8.76 -24.49 -10.91
N ASP A 975 -9.30 -24.66 -12.11
CA ASP A 975 -10.04 -25.84 -12.56
C ASP A 975 -9.16 -27.10 -12.66
N GLU A 976 -7.85 -26.94 -12.90
CA GLU A 976 -6.88 -28.05 -12.86
C GLU A 976 -6.57 -28.51 -11.43
N LEU A 977 -6.92 -27.71 -10.41
CA LEU A 977 -6.57 -27.96 -9.01
C LEU A 977 -7.70 -28.61 -8.21
N ALA A 978 -8.73 -29.12 -8.88
CA ALA A 978 -9.86 -29.80 -8.24
C ALA A 978 -9.42 -30.94 -7.31
N GLU A 979 -8.36 -31.67 -7.64
CA GLU A 979 -7.88 -32.78 -6.80
C GLU A 979 -7.20 -32.33 -5.50
N TYR A 980 -6.69 -31.10 -5.44
CA TYR A 980 -6.06 -30.51 -4.26
C TYR A 980 -7.07 -29.76 -3.38
N LEU A 981 -8.02 -29.05 -4.02
CA LEU A 981 -8.84 -28.03 -3.36
C LEU A 981 -10.28 -28.46 -3.12
N ASN A 982 -10.82 -29.41 -3.89
CA ASN A 982 -12.18 -29.91 -3.72
C ASN A 982 -12.27 -30.96 -2.60
N ASP A 983 -12.06 -30.53 -1.37
CA ASP A 983 -12.26 -31.31 -0.14
C ASP A 983 -12.72 -30.37 0.99
N GLU A 984 -13.72 -30.81 1.77
CA GLU A 984 -14.29 -30.03 2.86
C GLU A 984 -13.32 -29.79 4.03
N ARG A 985 -12.17 -30.47 4.08
CA ARG A 985 -11.14 -30.25 5.10
C ARG A 985 -10.19 -29.12 4.75
N VAL A 986 -10.17 -28.64 3.50
CA VAL A 986 -9.27 -27.55 3.09
C VAL A 986 -9.84 -26.23 3.59
N PHE A 987 -9.24 -25.67 4.64
CA PHE A 987 -9.64 -24.38 5.21
C PHE A 987 -8.81 -23.23 4.66
N GLY A 988 -7.53 -23.47 4.38
CA GLY A 988 -6.63 -22.50 3.78
C GLY A 988 -5.54 -23.16 2.94
N ILE A 989 -4.68 -22.34 2.35
CA ILE A 989 -3.51 -22.80 1.59
C ILE A 989 -2.30 -21.98 2.01
N HIS A 990 -1.20 -22.65 2.31
CA HIS A 990 0.11 -22.04 2.50
C HIS A 990 0.78 -21.80 1.15
N LEU A 991 1.12 -20.54 0.84
CA LEU A 991 1.72 -20.18 -0.44
C LEU A 991 3.22 -20.50 -0.53
N TRP A 992 3.89 -20.76 0.59
CA TRP A 992 5.34 -21.06 0.65
C TRP A 992 6.21 -20.01 -0.07
N THR A 993 5.78 -18.74 -0.09
CA THR A 993 6.39 -17.64 -0.88
C THR A 993 6.46 -17.85 -2.41
N ALA A 994 5.57 -18.64 -2.99
CA ALA A 994 5.47 -18.85 -4.45
C ALA A 994 5.52 -17.53 -5.25
N ARG A 995 6.18 -17.54 -6.41
CA ARG A 995 6.47 -16.34 -7.23
C ARG A 995 5.18 -15.55 -7.51
N ASN A 996 5.12 -14.29 -7.07
CA ASN A 996 3.95 -13.41 -7.19
C ASN A 996 3.68 -12.91 -8.63
N GLU A 997 4.35 -13.45 -9.64
CA GLU A 997 4.21 -13.05 -11.04
C GLU A 997 3.82 -14.25 -11.90
N ALA A 998 2.58 -14.23 -12.40
CA ALA A 998 2.10 -15.20 -13.37
C ALA A 998 2.90 -15.09 -14.68
N ARG A 999 3.44 -16.20 -15.18
CA ARG A 999 4.02 -16.25 -16.53
C ARG A 999 2.91 -16.00 -17.57
N PRO A 1000 3.05 -15.04 -18.49
CA PRO A 1000 2.06 -14.82 -19.54
C PRO A 1000 2.06 -16.03 -20.50
N GLY A 1001 0.95 -16.77 -20.61
CA GLY A 1001 0.83 -17.82 -21.64
C GLY A 1001 -0.11 -19.02 -21.39
N GLY A 1002 -0.80 -19.12 -20.25
CA GLY A 1002 -1.83 -20.17 -20.03
C GLY A 1002 -3.23 -19.70 -20.42
N GLU A 1003 -4.07 -20.59 -20.96
CA GLU A 1003 -5.52 -20.34 -20.99
C GLU A 1003 -6.05 -20.35 -19.55
N GLY A 1004 -6.64 -19.23 -19.11
CA GLY A 1004 -7.12 -19.04 -17.73
C GLY A 1004 -6.10 -18.39 -16.79
N ALA A 1005 -6.58 -17.60 -15.82
CA ALA A 1005 -5.72 -16.96 -14.84
C ALA A 1005 -5.18 -18.00 -13.84
N PRO A 1006 -3.86 -18.02 -13.55
CA PRO A 1006 -3.30 -18.84 -12.49
C PRO A 1006 -3.99 -18.62 -11.14
N ILE A 1007 -4.11 -19.67 -10.33
CA ILE A 1007 -4.75 -19.55 -9.01
C ILE A 1007 -4.04 -18.52 -8.13
N ILE A 1008 -2.71 -18.38 -8.23
CA ILE A 1008 -1.97 -17.40 -7.43
C ILE A 1008 -2.44 -15.96 -7.70
N SER A 1009 -2.80 -15.64 -8.95
CA SER A 1009 -3.36 -14.33 -9.30
C SER A 1009 -4.73 -14.11 -8.66
N LEU A 1010 -5.54 -15.17 -8.54
CA LEU A 1010 -6.82 -15.10 -7.85
C LEU A 1010 -6.65 -14.94 -6.33
N LEU A 1011 -5.59 -15.51 -5.76
CA LEU A 1011 -5.31 -15.50 -4.33
C LEU A 1011 -4.61 -14.22 -3.86
N ILE A 1012 -3.86 -13.51 -4.71
CA ILE A 1012 -3.20 -12.25 -4.37
C ILE A 1012 -4.20 -11.08 -4.25
N ASN A 1013 -5.36 -11.16 -4.91
CA ASN A 1013 -6.45 -10.22 -4.70
C ASN A 1013 -7.79 -10.98 -4.57
N PRO A 1014 -8.01 -11.66 -3.43
CA PRO A 1014 -9.10 -12.61 -3.28
C PRO A 1014 -10.48 -11.92 -3.28
N LEU A 1015 -10.57 -10.68 -2.83
CA LEU A 1015 -11.83 -9.93 -2.78
C LEU A 1015 -12.34 -9.58 -4.19
N ASP A 1016 -11.44 -9.21 -5.11
CA ASP A 1016 -11.82 -8.90 -6.50
C ASP A 1016 -11.94 -10.17 -7.36
N SER A 1017 -11.11 -11.18 -7.08
CA SER A 1017 -10.99 -12.38 -7.92
C SER A 1017 -11.98 -13.50 -7.56
N PHE A 1018 -12.51 -13.52 -6.34
CA PHE A 1018 -13.62 -14.39 -5.91
C PHE A 1018 -14.88 -13.56 -5.64
N PRO A 1019 -15.55 -13.04 -6.68
CA PRO A 1019 -16.71 -12.15 -6.51
C PRO A 1019 -17.81 -12.83 -5.69
N THR A 1020 -18.56 -12.05 -4.91
CA THR A 1020 -19.74 -12.54 -4.20
C THR A 1020 -20.76 -13.06 -5.20
N LEU A 1021 -21.62 -13.99 -4.78
CA LEU A 1021 -22.70 -14.48 -5.64
C LEU A 1021 -23.61 -13.34 -6.11
N THR A 1022 -23.76 -12.29 -5.29
CA THR A 1022 -24.52 -11.10 -5.64
C THR A 1022 -23.93 -10.37 -6.87
N SER A 1023 -22.63 -10.13 -6.89
CA SER A 1023 -21.96 -9.49 -8.03
C SER A 1023 -22.01 -10.35 -9.30
N LEU A 1024 -21.92 -11.67 -9.15
CA LEU A 1024 -22.09 -12.59 -10.29
C LEU A 1024 -23.54 -12.62 -10.79
N ALA A 1025 -24.52 -12.60 -9.89
CA ALA A 1025 -25.93 -12.58 -10.26
C ALA A 1025 -26.27 -11.29 -11.02
N ASP A 1026 -25.68 -10.15 -10.63
CA ASP A 1026 -25.78 -8.88 -11.36
C ASP A 1026 -25.17 -9.02 -12.78
N ARG A 1027 -23.96 -9.60 -12.89
CA ARG A 1027 -23.25 -9.83 -14.16
C ARG A 1027 -24.00 -10.75 -15.12
N PHE A 1028 -24.53 -11.88 -14.64
CA PHE A 1028 -25.30 -12.84 -15.44
C PHE A 1028 -26.78 -12.47 -15.59
N ASN A 1029 -27.20 -11.35 -14.98
CA ASN A 1029 -28.53 -10.77 -15.12
C ASN A 1029 -29.68 -11.70 -14.69
N THR A 1030 -29.46 -12.53 -13.67
CA THR A 1030 -30.48 -13.45 -13.11
C THR A 1030 -31.47 -12.70 -12.20
N ASP A 1031 -32.67 -13.23 -12.01
CA ASP A 1031 -33.68 -12.70 -11.06
C ASP A 1031 -33.23 -12.65 -9.59
N LYS A 1032 -32.23 -13.46 -9.23
CA LYS A 1032 -31.61 -13.51 -7.90
C LYS A 1032 -30.84 -12.23 -7.50
N ASN A 1033 -30.66 -11.26 -8.39
CA ASN A 1033 -29.70 -10.16 -8.21
C ASN A 1033 -30.29 -8.83 -7.65
N ARG A 1034 -29.52 -7.72 -7.66
CA ARG A 1034 -29.89 -6.42 -7.06
C ARG A 1034 -30.45 -5.36 -8.02
N GLN A 1035 -30.01 -5.28 -9.28
CA GLN A 1035 -30.02 -4.00 -10.02
C GLN A 1035 -30.96 -3.88 -11.24
N THR A 1036 -31.60 -4.94 -11.73
CA THR A 1036 -32.35 -4.88 -13.01
C THR A 1036 -33.66 -5.70 -12.94
N GLY A 1037 -34.79 -5.34 -13.58
CA GLY A 1037 -36.00 -6.21 -13.62
C GLY A 1037 -36.81 -6.45 -12.31
N ASN A 1038 -37.64 -7.51 -12.28
CA ASN A 1038 -38.41 -7.97 -11.10
C ASN A 1038 -37.52 -8.89 -10.23
N ARG A 1039 -36.84 -8.36 -9.19
CA ARG A 1039 -35.75 -9.12 -8.52
C ARG A 1039 -35.78 -9.16 -7.01
N HIS A 1040 -35.62 -10.38 -6.49
CA HIS A 1040 -35.88 -10.75 -5.10
C HIS A 1040 -34.72 -10.43 -4.14
N ALA A 1041 -33.51 -10.21 -4.67
CA ALA A 1041 -32.26 -10.05 -3.90
C ALA A 1041 -31.90 -11.28 -3.03
N TYR A 1042 -32.18 -12.49 -3.52
CA TYR A 1042 -31.84 -13.75 -2.85
C TYR A 1042 -30.34 -14.10 -2.90
N ALA A 1043 -29.58 -13.57 -3.86
CA ALA A 1043 -28.15 -13.90 -4.00
C ALA A 1043 -27.36 -13.68 -2.68
N ARG A 1044 -27.69 -12.66 -1.89
CA ARG A 1044 -27.07 -12.42 -0.56
C ARG A 1044 -27.31 -13.55 0.46
N ILE A 1045 -28.44 -14.24 0.36
CA ILE A 1045 -28.81 -15.33 1.26
C ILE A 1045 -28.06 -16.60 0.88
N TYR A 1046 -28.03 -16.92 -0.41
CA TYR A 1046 -27.20 -18.00 -0.93
C TYR A 1046 -25.72 -17.79 -0.62
N ASP A 1047 -25.21 -16.57 -0.80
CA ASP A 1047 -23.83 -16.21 -0.47
C ASP A 1047 -23.54 -16.50 1.02
N ARG A 1048 -24.44 -16.08 1.92
CA ARG A 1048 -24.33 -16.34 3.37
C ARG A 1048 -24.31 -17.83 3.71
N LEU A 1049 -25.17 -18.64 3.09
CA LEU A 1049 -25.34 -20.05 3.47
C LEU A 1049 -24.39 -21.01 2.75
N LEU A 1050 -23.88 -20.62 1.57
CA LEU A 1050 -23.09 -21.50 0.70
C LEU A 1050 -21.64 -21.06 0.48
N SER A 1051 -21.24 -19.83 0.84
CA SER A 1051 -19.84 -19.35 0.69
C SER A 1051 -18.81 -20.27 1.36
N GLY A 1052 -19.13 -20.82 2.54
CA GLY A 1052 -18.26 -21.78 3.24
C GLY A 1052 -18.01 -23.10 2.47
N ARG A 1053 -18.76 -23.35 1.38
CA ARG A 1053 -18.59 -24.50 0.49
C ARG A 1053 -18.07 -24.12 -0.89
N ARG A 1054 -17.57 -22.90 -1.10
CA ARG A 1054 -17.20 -22.38 -2.43
C ARG A 1054 -16.34 -23.34 -3.26
N LEU A 1055 -15.29 -23.91 -2.64
CA LEU A 1055 -14.39 -24.87 -3.29
C LEU A 1055 -14.73 -26.34 -2.99
N SER A 1056 -15.62 -26.62 -2.03
CA SER A 1056 -15.98 -28.00 -1.67
C SER A 1056 -17.37 -28.42 -2.17
N MET A 1057 -18.08 -27.53 -2.87
CA MET A 1057 -19.39 -27.80 -3.48
C MET A 1057 -19.20 -28.79 -4.63
N ARG A 1058 -19.74 -30.00 -4.47
CA ARG A 1058 -19.60 -31.08 -5.45
C ARG A 1058 -20.77 -31.09 -6.41
N ARG A 1059 -21.99 -31.05 -5.89
CA ARG A 1059 -23.21 -31.19 -6.70
C ARG A 1059 -24.32 -30.26 -6.23
N LEU A 1060 -24.83 -29.47 -7.15
CA LEU A 1060 -25.97 -28.58 -6.96
C LEU A 1060 -27.06 -28.96 -7.95
N MET A 1061 -28.31 -29.05 -7.51
CA MET A 1061 -29.47 -29.19 -8.38
C MET A 1061 -30.23 -27.87 -8.46
N GLU A 1062 -30.66 -27.48 -9.65
CA GLU A 1062 -31.60 -26.39 -9.88
C GLU A 1062 -32.79 -26.92 -10.70
N ILE A 1063 -33.99 -26.73 -10.16
CA ILE A 1063 -35.26 -27.05 -10.81
C ILE A 1063 -35.81 -25.73 -11.35
N GLY A 1064 -36.10 -25.68 -12.65
CA GLY A 1064 -36.42 -24.44 -13.36
C GLY A 1064 -35.17 -23.75 -13.89
N LEU A 1065 -34.94 -23.84 -15.19
CA LEU A 1065 -33.78 -23.27 -15.89
C LEU A 1065 -34.15 -22.19 -16.91
N CYS A 1066 -35.40 -22.13 -17.42
CA CYS A 1066 -35.77 -21.11 -18.41
C CYS A 1066 -37.27 -20.79 -18.58
N ARG A 1067 -37.52 -19.58 -19.10
CA ARG A 1067 -38.72 -19.17 -19.85
C ARG A 1067 -38.48 -19.36 -21.37
N ARG A 1068 -38.64 -20.59 -21.88
CA ARG A 1068 -38.56 -21.02 -23.31
C ARG A 1068 -37.22 -20.78 -24.03
N LEU A 1069 -36.68 -21.84 -24.64
CA LEU A 1069 -35.65 -21.72 -25.69
C LEU A 1069 -36.22 -20.91 -26.87
N ALA A 1070 -35.84 -19.64 -27.00
CA ALA A 1070 -35.82 -19.02 -28.32
C ALA A 1070 -34.79 -19.77 -29.17
N ASP A 1071 -35.04 -19.96 -30.47
CA ASP A 1071 -34.22 -20.77 -31.41
C ASP A 1071 -32.71 -20.38 -31.49
N LYS A 1072 -32.27 -19.38 -30.71
CA LYS A 1072 -30.89 -18.85 -30.65
C LYS A 1072 -30.24 -18.86 -29.26
N GLN A 1073 -30.84 -19.44 -28.21
CA GLN A 1073 -30.29 -19.35 -26.84
C GLN A 1073 -29.16 -20.38 -26.60
N GLY A 1074 -27.90 -19.93 -26.52
CA GLY A 1074 -26.72 -20.81 -26.39
C GLY A 1074 -26.34 -21.22 -24.97
N GLU A 1075 -26.91 -20.60 -23.92
CA GLU A 1075 -26.49 -20.78 -22.52
C GLU A 1075 -27.67 -20.60 -21.55
N THR A 1076 -27.53 -21.12 -20.32
CA THR A 1076 -28.45 -20.95 -19.18
C THR A 1076 -27.81 -20.01 -18.13
N PRO A 1077 -28.36 -18.79 -17.90
CA PRO A 1077 -27.74 -17.79 -17.03
C PRO A 1077 -27.54 -18.21 -15.56
N SER A 1078 -28.50 -18.93 -14.97
CA SER A 1078 -28.42 -19.43 -13.58
C SER A 1078 -27.35 -20.52 -13.42
N VAL A 1079 -27.25 -21.44 -14.38
CA VAL A 1079 -26.18 -22.45 -14.41
C VAL A 1079 -24.81 -21.80 -14.53
N SER A 1080 -24.68 -20.78 -15.38
CA SER A 1080 -23.43 -20.02 -15.56
C SER A 1080 -23.04 -19.28 -14.28
N LEU A 1081 -24.02 -18.72 -13.56
CA LEU A 1081 -23.86 -18.15 -12.23
C LEU A 1081 -23.32 -19.19 -11.23
N TRP A 1082 -23.96 -20.36 -11.12
CA TRP A 1082 -23.54 -21.41 -10.19
C TRP A 1082 -22.16 -21.98 -10.51
N GLN A 1083 -21.86 -22.23 -11.79
CA GLN A 1083 -20.56 -22.75 -12.22
C GLN A 1083 -19.40 -21.75 -12.02
N SER A 1084 -19.69 -20.45 -12.14
CA SER A 1084 -18.72 -19.38 -11.87
C SER A 1084 -18.48 -19.19 -10.38
N TYR A 1085 -19.52 -19.35 -9.55
CA TYR A 1085 -19.39 -19.23 -8.11
C TYR A 1085 -18.72 -20.46 -7.47
N PHE A 1086 -19.08 -21.66 -7.92
CA PHE A 1086 -18.55 -22.95 -7.45
C PHE A 1086 -17.68 -23.62 -8.53
N PRO A 1087 -16.35 -23.37 -8.58
CA PRO A 1087 -15.48 -23.75 -9.70
C PRO A 1087 -15.34 -25.26 -9.94
N PHE A 1088 -15.68 -26.11 -8.96
CA PHE A 1088 -15.61 -27.57 -9.10
C PHE A 1088 -16.96 -28.27 -9.12
N CYS A 1089 -18.05 -27.51 -8.97
CA CYS A 1089 -19.39 -28.07 -8.85
C CYS A 1089 -19.90 -28.58 -10.20
N GLN A 1090 -20.56 -29.73 -10.16
CA GLN A 1090 -21.45 -30.20 -11.23
C GLN A 1090 -22.87 -29.70 -10.93
N VAL A 1091 -23.42 -28.91 -11.85
CA VAL A 1091 -24.79 -28.42 -11.77
C VAL A 1091 -25.72 -29.40 -12.48
N ILE A 1092 -26.81 -29.79 -11.83
CA ILE A 1092 -27.85 -30.66 -12.36
C ILE A 1092 -29.11 -29.85 -12.57
N GLY A 1093 -29.57 -29.76 -13.81
CA GLY A 1093 -30.80 -29.06 -14.17
C GLY A 1093 -32.00 -29.99 -14.30
N VAL A 1094 -33.17 -29.59 -13.79
CA VAL A 1094 -34.45 -30.24 -14.09
C VAL A 1094 -35.41 -29.21 -14.65
N ASP A 1095 -35.90 -29.41 -15.88
CA ASP A 1095 -36.80 -28.46 -16.54
C ASP A 1095 -37.77 -29.21 -17.48
N LEU A 1096 -38.90 -28.57 -17.81
CA LEU A 1096 -39.82 -29.04 -18.85
C LEU A 1096 -39.17 -29.03 -20.24
N THR A 1097 -38.24 -28.11 -20.46
CA THR A 1097 -37.52 -27.88 -21.71
C THR A 1097 -36.29 -28.78 -21.78
N ASP A 1098 -36.01 -29.31 -22.97
CA ASP A 1098 -34.82 -30.14 -23.20
C ASP A 1098 -33.54 -29.29 -23.37
N PHE A 1099 -32.70 -29.29 -22.34
CA PHE A 1099 -31.37 -28.68 -22.33
C PHE A 1099 -30.22 -29.66 -22.62
N SER A 1100 -30.52 -30.90 -23.02
CA SER A 1100 -29.51 -31.96 -23.17
C SER A 1100 -28.35 -31.61 -24.10
N ARG A 1101 -28.58 -30.70 -25.06
CA ARG A 1101 -27.56 -30.15 -25.95
C ARG A 1101 -26.44 -29.35 -25.26
N LEU A 1102 -26.70 -28.83 -24.06
CA LEU A 1102 -25.73 -28.08 -23.26
C LEU A 1102 -24.95 -28.97 -22.29
N ASN A 1103 -25.28 -30.26 -22.21
CA ASN A 1103 -24.67 -31.20 -21.28
C ASN A 1103 -23.15 -31.30 -21.52
N ASN A 1104 -22.40 -31.24 -20.42
CA ASN A 1104 -20.96 -31.38 -20.41
C ASN A 1104 -20.50 -32.03 -19.08
N LYS A 1105 -19.20 -32.00 -18.78
CA LYS A 1105 -18.68 -32.60 -17.53
C LYS A 1105 -19.26 -31.94 -16.27
N ARG A 1106 -19.51 -30.63 -16.30
CA ARG A 1106 -19.97 -29.81 -15.17
C ARG A 1106 -21.44 -29.41 -15.23
N PHE A 1107 -22.17 -29.73 -16.29
CA PHE A 1107 -23.62 -29.53 -16.38
C PHE A 1107 -24.32 -30.75 -16.96
N LYS A 1108 -25.38 -31.21 -16.29
CA LYS A 1108 -26.29 -32.23 -16.83
C LYS A 1108 -27.74 -31.81 -16.61
N SER A 1109 -28.56 -31.83 -17.64
CA SER A 1109 -29.99 -31.56 -17.55
C SER A 1109 -30.82 -32.83 -17.70
N PHE A 1110 -31.99 -32.84 -17.06
CA PHE A 1110 -33.04 -33.83 -17.24
C PHE A 1110 -34.35 -33.14 -17.59
N VAL A 1111 -35.06 -33.70 -18.58
CA VAL A 1111 -36.44 -33.29 -18.87
C VAL A 1111 -37.37 -33.91 -17.83
N GLY A 1112 -38.13 -33.08 -17.13
CA GLY A 1112 -39.09 -33.52 -16.13
C GLY A 1112 -40.14 -32.45 -15.82
N ASP A 1113 -41.39 -32.87 -15.75
CA ASP A 1113 -42.51 -32.04 -15.29
C ASP A 1113 -42.64 -32.15 -13.77
N GLN A 1114 -42.37 -31.06 -13.05
CA GLN A 1114 -42.38 -31.07 -11.59
C GLN A 1114 -43.76 -31.32 -10.98
N SER A 1115 -44.84 -31.15 -11.75
CA SER A 1115 -46.20 -31.51 -11.32
C SER A 1115 -46.49 -33.01 -11.36
N LYS A 1116 -45.59 -33.82 -11.96
CA LYS A 1116 -45.77 -35.26 -12.17
C LYS A 1116 -44.80 -36.09 -11.35
N VAL A 1117 -45.34 -36.84 -10.39
CA VAL A 1117 -44.54 -37.74 -9.52
C VAL A 1117 -43.71 -38.76 -10.32
N ASP A 1118 -44.24 -39.29 -11.42
CA ASP A 1118 -43.53 -40.27 -12.24
C ASP A 1118 -42.32 -39.66 -12.95
N ASP A 1119 -42.36 -38.37 -13.29
CA ASP A 1119 -41.25 -37.66 -13.92
C ASP A 1119 -40.13 -37.44 -12.91
N LEU A 1120 -40.47 -36.93 -11.72
CA LEU A 1120 -39.53 -36.74 -10.62
C LEU A 1120 -38.85 -38.06 -10.21
N ARG A 1121 -39.61 -39.15 -10.09
CA ARG A 1121 -39.06 -40.48 -9.79
C ARG A 1121 -38.12 -41.00 -10.87
N ARG A 1122 -38.45 -40.76 -12.15
CA ARG A 1122 -37.55 -41.12 -13.27
C ARG A 1122 -36.24 -40.33 -13.23
N VAL A 1123 -36.27 -39.07 -12.82
CA VAL A 1123 -35.05 -38.26 -12.63
C VAL A 1123 -34.27 -38.76 -11.42
N ALA A 1124 -34.92 -38.92 -10.27
CA ALA A 1124 -34.30 -39.40 -9.02
C ALA A 1124 -33.62 -40.77 -9.19
N ALA A 1125 -34.22 -41.69 -9.95
CA ALA A 1125 -33.65 -43.01 -10.23
C ALA A 1125 -32.31 -42.97 -11.02
N LYS A 1126 -32.02 -41.86 -11.70
CA LYS A 1126 -30.75 -41.65 -12.43
C LYS A 1126 -29.69 -40.95 -11.58
N LEU A 1127 -30.05 -40.55 -10.37
CA LEU A 1127 -29.21 -39.77 -9.47
C LEU A 1127 -28.87 -40.60 -8.23
N GLU A 1128 -27.69 -40.34 -7.69
CA GLU A 1128 -27.22 -41.04 -6.50
C GLU A 1128 -27.88 -40.44 -5.25
N PRO A 1129 -28.44 -41.25 -4.34
CA PRO A 1129 -28.98 -40.76 -3.06
C PRO A 1129 -27.90 -40.06 -2.23
N ARG A 1130 -28.29 -39.05 -1.43
CA ARG A 1130 -27.39 -38.29 -0.54
C ARG A 1130 -26.14 -37.70 -1.24
N SER A 1131 -26.23 -37.39 -2.53
CA SER A 1131 -25.10 -36.90 -3.33
C SER A 1131 -25.09 -35.40 -3.55
N PHE A 1132 -26.19 -34.69 -3.26
CA PHE A 1132 -26.31 -33.25 -3.50
C PHE A 1132 -25.97 -32.43 -2.26
N ASP A 1133 -25.11 -31.43 -2.42
CA ASP A 1133 -24.79 -30.46 -1.37
C ASP A 1133 -25.87 -29.38 -1.26
N ALA A 1134 -26.48 -29.02 -2.38
CA ALA A 1134 -27.59 -28.09 -2.46
C ALA A 1134 -28.62 -28.50 -3.51
N ILE A 1135 -29.90 -28.25 -3.23
CA ILE A 1135 -31.01 -28.36 -4.19
C ILE A 1135 -31.80 -27.05 -4.14
N ILE A 1136 -32.09 -26.47 -5.29
CA ILE A 1136 -32.80 -25.22 -5.46
C ILE A 1136 -34.03 -25.47 -6.31
N ASP A 1137 -35.21 -25.17 -5.77
CA ASP A 1137 -36.47 -25.17 -6.50
C ASP A 1137 -36.85 -23.74 -6.88
N ASP A 1138 -36.71 -23.44 -8.16
CA ASP A 1138 -37.05 -22.17 -8.82
C ASP A 1138 -37.95 -22.47 -10.04
N GLY A 1139 -38.87 -23.42 -9.84
CA GLY A 1139 -39.66 -24.05 -10.89
C GLY A 1139 -40.97 -23.35 -11.23
N SER A 1140 -42.10 -24.01 -10.98
CA SER A 1140 -43.44 -23.47 -11.25
C SER A 1140 -43.97 -22.54 -10.17
N HIS A 1141 -43.36 -22.55 -8.98
CA HIS A 1141 -43.80 -21.87 -7.75
C HIS A 1141 -45.20 -22.28 -7.25
N ALA A 1142 -45.78 -23.34 -7.83
CA ALA A 1142 -47.04 -23.92 -7.39
C ALA A 1142 -46.82 -24.68 -6.09
N SER A 1143 -47.62 -24.42 -5.05
CA SER A 1143 -47.41 -25.03 -3.73
C SER A 1143 -47.48 -26.56 -3.77
N PHE A 1144 -48.31 -27.12 -4.65
CA PHE A 1144 -48.36 -28.57 -4.86
C PHE A 1144 -47.04 -29.11 -5.42
N ASP A 1145 -46.49 -28.45 -6.43
CA ASP A 1145 -45.28 -28.90 -7.13
C ASP A 1145 -44.04 -28.78 -6.23
N GLU A 1146 -43.87 -27.66 -5.52
CA GLU A 1146 -42.79 -27.43 -4.55
C GLU A 1146 -42.77 -28.47 -3.43
N GLN A 1147 -43.93 -28.85 -2.92
CA GLN A 1147 -44.05 -29.89 -1.88
C GLN A 1147 -43.74 -31.27 -2.46
N LEU A 1148 -44.10 -31.50 -3.73
CA LEU A 1148 -43.85 -32.76 -4.43
C LEU A 1148 -42.36 -32.95 -4.73
N THR A 1149 -41.67 -31.92 -5.23
CA THR A 1149 -40.22 -31.91 -5.45
C THR A 1149 -39.47 -32.06 -4.12
N LEU A 1150 -39.88 -31.34 -3.07
CA LEU A 1150 -39.33 -31.51 -1.73
C LEU A 1150 -39.44 -32.97 -1.28
N ARG A 1151 -40.61 -33.60 -1.42
CA ARG A 1151 -40.80 -35.01 -1.05
C ARG A 1151 -39.89 -35.96 -1.83
N GLU A 1152 -39.79 -35.82 -3.14
CA GLU A 1152 -39.10 -36.80 -4.00
C GLU A 1152 -37.58 -36.56 -4.09
N PHE A 1153 -37.11 -35.31 -3.97
CA PHE A 1153 -35.69 -34.96 -4.11
C PHE A 1153 -34.96 -34.70 -2.79
N PHE A 1154 -35.65 -34.44 -1.67
CA PHE A 1154 -34.99 -34.34 -0.35
C PHE A 1154 -34.16 -35.59 0.03
N PRO A 1155 -34.52 -36.83 -0.35
CA PRO A 1155 -33.66 -38.00 -0.17
C PRO A 1155 -32.32 -37.94 -0.91
N LEU A 1156 -32.22 -37.17 -2.01
CA LEU A 1156 -30.99 -36.98 -2.79
C LEU A 1156 -30.02 -36.00 -2.11
N LEU A 1157 -30.52 -35.15 -1.22
CA LEU A 1157 -29.72 -34.19 -0.47
C LEU A 1157 -28.80 -34.91 0.54
N ALA A 1158 -27.53 -34.53 0.57
CA ALA A 1158 -26.53 -34.99 1.52
C ALA A 1158 -26.83 -34.50 2.94
N GLU A 1159 -26.29 -35.17 3.95
CA GLU A 1159 -26.38 -34.69 5.34
C GLU A 1159 -25.68 -33.33 5.48
N GLY A 1160 -26.31 -32.39 6.18
CA GLY A 1160 -25.85 -31.01 6.30
C GLY A 1160 -25.98 -30.17 5.02
N GLY A 1161 -26.54 -30.74 3.94
CA GLY A 1161 -26.86 -30.02 2.71
C GLY A 1161 -28.09 -29.11 2.86
N TRP A 1162 -28.27 -28.21 1.88
CA TRP A 1162 -29.34 -27.21 1.88
C TRP A 1162 -30.37 -27.45 0.78
N TYR A 1163 -31.65 -27.38 1.12
CA TYR A 1163 -32.77 -27.32 0.17
C TYR A 1163 -33.35 -25.91 0.16
N PHE A 1164 -33.47 -25.28 -1.01
CA PHE A 1164 -34.02 -23.95 -1.18
C PHE A 1164 -35.31 -23.99 -2.00
N LEU A 1165 -36.28 -23.18 -1.59
CA LEU A 1165 -37.56 -22.96 -2.28
C LEU A 1165 -37.68 -21.46 -2.54
N GLU A 1166 -37.79 -21.04 -3.81
CA GLU A 1166 -37.95 -19.64 -4.22
C GLU A 1166 -39.41 -19.28 -4.52
N ASP A 1167 -39.76 -18.02 -4.27
CA ASP A 1167 -41.04 -17.39 -4.66
C ASP A 1167 -42.32 -17.99 -4.08
N LEU A 1168 -42.26 -18.39 -2.81
CA LEU A 1168 -43.41 -18.92 -2.07
C LEU A 1168 -44.57 -17.93 -1.84
N ASP A 1169 -44.42 -16.68 -2.28
CA ASP A 1169 -45.43 -15.61 -2.17
C ASP A 1169 -46.30 -15.48 -3.43
N TRP A 1170 -46.03 -16.26 -4.47
CA TRP A 1170 -46.81 -16.30 -5.70
C TRP A 1170 -47.43 -17.69 -5.92
N GLN A 1171 -48.58 -17.75 -6.60
CA GLN A 1171 -49.23 -19.02 -7.00
C GLN A 1171 -49.79 -18.90 -8.43
N PRO A 1172 -49.71 -19.96 -9.26
CA PRO A 1172 -50.25 -19.93 -10.60
C PRO A 1172 -51.79 -19.87 -10.60
N PRO A 1173 -52.41 -19.18 -11.58
CA PRO A 1173 -53.86 -19.10 -11.68
C PRO A 1173 -54.52 -20.47 -11.83
N GLY A 1174 -55.45 -20.82 -10.93
CA GLY A 1174 -56.22 -22.06 -10.99
C GLY A 1174 -55.90 -23.11 -9.90
N GLU A 1175 -54.95 -22.84 -9.00
CA GLU A 1175 -54.74 -23.69 -7.82
C GLU A 1175 -55.92 -23.63 -6.83
N ASP A 1176 -56.27 -24.79 -6.27
CA ASP A 1176 -57.34 -24.96 -5.28
C ASP A 1176 -56.75 -25.01 -3.86
N LEU A 1177 -56.73 -23.85 -3.20
CA LEU A 1177 -56.22 -23.67 -1.83
C LEU A 1177 -56.97 -24.52 -0.77
N GLY A 1178 -58.10 -25.14 -1.13
CA GLY A 1178 -58.81 -26.08 -0.26
C GLY A 1178 -58.21 -27.49 -0.27
N LYS A 1179 -57.33 -27.82 -1.23
CA LYS A 1179 -56.74 -29.15 -1.42
C LYS A 1179 -55.27 -29.25 -1.04
N ILE A 1180 -54.56 -28.13 -1.03
CA ILE A 1180 -53.13 -28.06 -0.71
C ILE A 1180 -52.88 -26.83 0.16
N THR A 1181 -52.16 -26.99 1.27
CA THR A 1181 -51.71 -25.86 2.08
C THR A 1181 -50.58 -25.13 1.36
N LEU A 1182 -50.51 -23.81 1.43
CA LEU A 1182 -49.37 -23.06 0.91
C LEU A 1182 -48.07 -23.58 1.52
N THR A 1183 -47.05 -23.85 0.69
CA THR A 1183 -45.76 -24.44 1.13
C THR A 1183 -45.14 -23.66 2.29
N LYS A 1184 -45.19 -22.33 2.21
CA LYS A 1184 -44.71 -21.42 3.25
C LYS A 1184 -45.42 -21.60 4.59
N THR A 1185 -46.75 -21.72 4.57
CA THR A 1185 -47.56 -21.93 5.77
C THR A 1185 -47.26 -23.31 6.37
N LEU A 1186 -47.19 -24.34 5.53
CA LEU A 1186 -46.87 -25.70 5.94
C LEU A 1186 -45.51 -25.79 6.64
N LEU A 1187 -44.47 -25.19 6.06
CA LEU A 1187 -43.12 -25.19 6.64
C LEU A 1187 -43.02 -24.36 7.93
N ARG A 1188 -43.83 -23.29 8.08
CA ARG A 1188 -43.92 -22.54 9.35
C ARG A 1188 -44.53 -23.40 10.44
N GLU A 1189 -45.61 -24.13 10.15
CA GLU A 1189 -46.21 -25.06 11.11
C GLU A 1189 -45.22 -26.15 11.52
N ILE A 1190 -44.49 -26.74 10.56
CA ILE A 1190 -43.46 -27.74 10.86
C ILE A 1190 -42.34 -27.15 11.72
N LYS A 1191 -41.86 -25.93 11.42
CA LYS A 1191 -40.83 -25.26 12.23
C LYS A 1191 -41.28 -24.98 13.66
N GLU A 1192 -42.50 -24.49 13.83
CA GLU A 1192 -43.02 -24.04 15.12
C GLU A 1192 -43.55 -25.19 15.99
N GLN A 1193 -44.09 -26.24 15.36
CA GLN A 1193 -44.86 -27.29 16.04
C GLN A 1193 -44.31 -28.70 15.81
N GLY A 1194 -43.30 -28.86 14.94
CA GLY A 1194 -42.70 -30.17 14.61
C GLY A 1194 -43.53 -31.04 13.66
N THR A 1195 -44.71 -30.58 13.22
CA THR A 1195 -45.60 -31.26 12.26
C THR A 1195 -46.57 -30.24 11.66
N ALA A 1196 -47.13 -30.54 10.47
CA ALA A 1196 -48.25 -29.76 9.94
C ALA A 1196 -49.52 -29.96 10.76
N ARG A 1197 -50.32 -28.90 10.85
CA ARG A 1197 -51.70 -28.88 11.36
C ARG A 1197 -52.71 -28.69 10.22
N SER A 1198 -52.29 -28.09 9.13
CA SER A 1198 -53.06 -27.90 7.90
C SER A 1198 -52.98 -29.12 6.96
N VAL A 1199 -53.69 -29.06 5.83
CA VAL A 1199 -53.81 -30.15 4.85
C VAL A 1199 -52.43 -30.43 4.21
N ASP A 1200 -51.85 -31.60 4.51
CA ASP A 1200 -50.57 -32.10 3.98
C ASP A 1200 -50.77 -33.42 3.23
N PRO A 1201 -51.34 -33.40 2.01
CA PRO A 1201 -51.70 -34.60 1.27
C PRO A 1201 -50.48 -35.31 0.69
N LEU A 1202 -49.33 -34.62 0.60
CA LEU A 1202 -48.09 -35.14 0.06
C LEU A 1202 -47.16 -35.70 1.15
N GLY A 1203 -47.44 -35.43 2.43
CA GLY A 1203 -46.74 -36.01 3.57
C GLY A 1203 -45.40 -35.36 3.87
N VAL A 1204 -45.24 -34.07 3.60
CA VAL A 1204 -43.99 -33.32 3.85
C VAL A 1204 -43.61 -33.35 5.33
N SER A 1205 -44.60 -33.35 6.24
CA SER A 1205 -44.39 -33.43 7.69
C SER A 1205 -43.64 -34.68 8.13
N ALA A 1206 -43.65 -35.76 7.35
CA ALA A 1206 -42.88 -36.96 7.64
C ALA A 1206 -41.36 -36.71 7.64
N PHE A 1207 -40.90 -35.64 6.99
CA PHE A 1207 -39.50 -35.24 6.98
C PHE A 1207 -39.12 -34.29 8.13
N ALA A 1208 -40.05 -33.87 8.98
CA ALA A 1208 -39.77 -32.91 10.07
C ALA A 1208 -38.60 -33.35 10.96
N GLY A 1209 -38.50 -34.65 11.28
CA GLY A 1209 -37.40 -35.21 12.06
C GLY A 1209 -36.04 -35.24 11.35
N GLN A 1210 -36.00 -34.94 10.06
CA GLN A 1210 -34.78 -34.81 9.25
C GLN A 1210 -34.40 -33.35 8.97
N PHE A 1211 -35.23 -32.39 9.35
CA PHE A 1211 -34.93 -30.97 9.22
C PHE A 1211 -34.13 -30.53 10.45
N ALA A 1212 -32.85 -30.23 10.26
CA ALA A 1212 -32.03 -29.64 11.32
C ALA A 1212 -32.42 -28.18 11.56
N GLU A 1213 -32.73 -27.46 10.48
CA GLU A 1213 -33.07 -26.04 10.54
C GLU A 1213 -34.00 -25.66 9.39
N ILE A 1214 -34.93 -24.73 9.64
CA ILE A 1214 -35.77 -24.10 8.62
C ILE A 1214 -35.65 -22.58 8.77
N LEU A 1215 -35.08 -21.94 7.76
CA LEU A 1215 -34.84 -20.51 7.71
C LEU A 1215 -35.75 -19.85 6.67
N PHE A 1216 -36.35 -18.73 7.06
CA PHE A 1216 -37.22 -17.93 6.19
C PHE A 1216 -36.52 -16.61 5.89
N PHE A 1217 -36.52 -16.21 4.63
CA PHE A 1217 -35.90 -14.98 4.16
C PHE A 1217 -36.85 -14.21 3.24
N ASP A 1218 -36.78 -12.88 3.34
CA ASP A 1218 -37.65 -12.00 2.57
C ASP A 1218 -37.07 -11.68 1.19
N SER A 1219 -37.95 -11.72 0.19
CA SER A 1219 -37.76 -11.06 -1.10
C SER A 1219 -37.91 -9.56 -0.91
N HIS A 1220 -36.90 -8.78 -1.28
CA HIS A 1220 -37.01 -7.32 -1.23
C HIS A 1220 -38.05 -6.79 -2.22
N TYR A 1221 -38.26 -7.51 -3.33
CA TYR A 1221 -39.27 -7.16 -4.31
C TYR A 1221 -40.69 -7.33 -3.77
N GLU A 1222 -40.99 -8.48 -3.17
CA GLU A 1222 -42.34 -8.77 -2.63
C GLU A 1222 -42.61 -7.96 -1.36
N LEU A 1223 -41.58 -7.71 -0.55
CA LEU A 1223 -41.68 -6.81 0.60
C LEU A 1223 -42.03 -5.38 0.16
N ASN A 1224 -41.33 -4.83 -0.83
CA ASN A 1224 -41.59 -3.46 -1.29
C ASN A 1224 -42.90 -3.31 -2.06
N ARG A 1225 -43.28 -4.33 -2.84
CA ARG A 1225 -44.47 -4.28 -3.70
C ARG A 1225 -45.76 -4.57 -2.95
N ALA A 1226 -45.74 -5.55 -2.04
CA ALA A 1226 -46.93 -6.12 -1.44
C ALA A 1226 -46.83 -6.35 0.08
N ASN A 1227 -45.71 -5.95 0.72
CA ASN A 1227 -45.43 -6.19 2.15
C ASN A 1227 -45.49 -7.69 2.54
N LEU A 1228 -45.14 -8.58 1.62
CA LEU A 1228 -45.10 -10.02 1.87
C LEU A 1228 -43.73 -10.43 2.43
N LEU A 1229 -43.74 -11.32 3.42
CA LEU A 1229 -42.55 -11.73 4.20
C LEU A 1229 -42.29 -13.23 4.08
N GLY A 1230 -41.10 -13.66 3.65
CA GLY A 1230 -40.69 -15.06 3.58
C GLY A 1230 -40.86 -15.68 2.21
N GLY A 1231 -40.43 -14.96 1.16
CA GLY A 1231 -40.44 -15.42 -0.23
C GLY A 1231 -39.37 -16.47 -0.57
N LEU A 1232 -38.38 -16.69 0.31
CA LEU A 1232 -37.39 -17.76 0.19
C LEU A 1232 -37.33 -18.59 1.47
N VAL A 1233 -37.31 -19.91 1.33
CA VAL A 1233 -37.07 -20.84 2.44
C VAL A 1233 -35.83 -21.67 2.20
N ALA A 1234 -34.99 -21.83 3.23
CA ALA A 1234 -33.83 -22.71 3.23
C ALA A 1234 -33.96 -23.76 4.34
N ILE A 1235 -33.85 -25.04 3.98
CA ILE A 1235 -33.97 -26.19 4.89
C ILE A 1235 -32.61 -26.90 4.96
N ARG A 1236 -32.05 -27.03 6.16
CA ARG A 1236 -30.82 -27.79 6.38
C ARG A 1236 -31.16 -29.23 6.76
N LYS A 1237 -30.58 -30.21 6.07
CA LYS A 1237 -30.78 -31.63 6.40
C LYS A 1237 -29.94 -32.06 7.59
N GLY A 1238 -30.57 -32.69 8.59
CA GLY A 1238 -29.89 -33.24 9.77
C GLY A 1238 -29.16 -34.55 9.50
N ALA A 1239 -28.19 -34.86 10.35
CA ALA A 1239 -27.49 -36.15 10.35
C ALA A 1239 -28.44 -37.26 10.84
N SER A 1240 -28.45 -38.40 10.17
CA SER A 1240 -29.33 -39.51 10.55
C SER A 1240 -28.98 -40.04 11.96
N GLY A 1241 -29.86 -39.81 12.95
CA GLY A 1241 -29.71 -40.31 14.33
C GLY A 1241 -29.73 -39.26 15.46
N MET A 1242 -29.73 -37.96 15.15
CA MET A 1242 -29.93 -36.91 16.16
C MET A 1242 -31.42 -36.58 16.32
N SER A 1243 -32.06 -37.21 17.31
CA SER A 1243 -33.36 -36.80 17.83
C SER A 1243 -33.30 -35.35 18.33
N ALA A 1244 -34.21 -34.51 17.82
CA ALA A 1244 -34.45 -33.16 18.28
C ALA A 1244 -34.93 -33.15 19.74
N ARG A 1245 -34.00 -33.09 20.70
CA ARG A 1245 -34.24 -32.63 22.07
C ARG A 1245 -33.00 -31.94 22.65
N ARG A 1246 -32.92 -30.62 22.47
CA ARG A 1246 -32.38 -29.72 23.49
C ARG A 1246 -33.39 -28.59 23.71
N SER A 1247 -34.42 -28.92 24.48
CA SER A 1247 -35.18 -27.93 25.23
C SER A 1247 -34.19 -27.23 26.18
N LEU A 1248 -33.97 -25.94 25.98
CA LEU A 1248 -33.37 -25.06 26.97
C LEU A 1248 -34.28 -25.04 28.21
N ALA A 1249 -33.89 -25.77 29.25
CA ALA A 1249 -34.37 -25.50 30.60
C ALA A 1249 -33.55 -24.33 31.17
N PRO A 1250 -34.17 -23.34 31.83
CA PRO A 1250 -33.43 -22.32 32.55
C PRO A 1250 -33.03 -22.89 33.92
N SER A 1251 -31.73 -22.95 34.19
CA SER A 1251 -31.22 -23.11 35.55
C SER A 1251 -30.18 -22.03 35.83
N CYS A 1252 -30.56 -21.10 36.71
CA CYS A 1252 -29.66 -20.30 37.53
C CYS A 1252 -28.62 -21.19 38.23
N GLU A 1253 -27.35 -20.82 38.21
CA GLU A 1253 -26.62 -20.05 39.25
C GLU A 1253 -25.26 -19.61 38.71
#